data_AF-A0A8A3P514-F1
#
_entry.id   AF-A0A8A3P514-F1
#
_cell.length_a   1.000
_cell.length_b   1.000
_cell.length_c   1.000
_cell.angle_alpha   90.00
_cell.angle_beta   90.00
_cell.angle_gamma   90.00
#
_symmetry.space_group_name_H-M   'P 1'
#
loop_
_entity.id
_entity.type
_entity.pdbx_description
1 polymer ?
#
loop_
_entity_poly.entity_id
_entity_poly.type
_entity_poly.pdbx_seq_one_letter_code
_entity_poly.pdbx_strand_id
1 'polypeptide(L)'
;MSPWMMPSRISPRVIGIDVGGTNTDAVILQGENILAWHKTPTTPDIQDGVEKAIAAVMKSAQISKDSIDFIKIGTTQFVNAVLEQNAAKLDKVAVIRLCGPYSRGSPPFVGFPDSLRGLMEGHYGYVDGGLQVDGTPISEVNMEQLREQASIIKSKSISSVVVIGIYSPSNPKQEETARGILAEELGPDYDISCSCTIGQIGFLERENASILNASLRRFARHVIAGFAHAVHDLENASLYITLNDGTLSKASIAAEHPVRCFSSGPTNSARGAALLAKNEHVDLEGDSEVLVVDVGGTTTDICALLKSGYPRQSAAFVKIAGVRTNFTIPDVYSIALGGGSLIRTANSGKTTVGPDSVGPRLEKESIAFGGQTLTATDLVMSNVRTEIISDRLRADGYSEIQRALEDAIDQVKTRQGYARVILVGKISGHVDTVVTPGEKTIEEEIEAAKLLAIQRCVSAGGDENTIEIVEVDTLPISYVTNGSTQLVVRVVGDLLNTGEKVRDLNTVTISISTFKPRRADSGYSANGLDSPVESKASTHDVLEYIDLESYRPRIEGDLWHLSEIDLKFLMDGTGVLAVGSCGEPYPSYIACLIALGNGEGLRIIRQDTIPDDALIMSAGFMGSPTVYLERIPGLNEITDTIKALMLATGNSSFDATVPNEIGGMNPFEALLAAHRFGKPTLDSDCVARAYPMVWQTVRCLDGVSVTPAAVGNGCGGTEVFMTSNSPQEAELLMRDACTNQGSLSGMVINPIKGKEARSLPSNSYSWAWQIGRSIAISRSKKTDPVQALMQSQNGTLLFTGKVMCVTRKVGEGFTRGSVLLHHIVGPTSSTTIHDEPTSSLYVEFENENLCAILKTPGKDDVVLAVCPDLIVFLDMANGAPLGISDYKYGLRVSVIALKAPEVWTTEEGLKMGGPRAFNLDMDYVGVCAESTYEAPKSVWELFGNDEVK
;
A
#
# COMPACT_ATOMS: atom_id res chain seq x y z
N MET A 1 56.56 -7.02 36.74
CA MET A 1 55.85 -6.15 35.78
C MET A 1 54.64 -6.90 35.30
N SER A 2 53.47 -6.58 35.85
CA SER A 2 52.18 -7.15 35.43
C SER A 2 51.72 -6.47 34.14
N PRO A 3 51.30 -7.21 33.10
CA PRO A 3 50.65 -6.62 31.94
C PRO A 3 49.25 -6.15 32.34
N TRP A 4 48.91 -4.94 31.92
CA TRP A 4 47.69 -4.23 32.25
C TRP A 4 46.43 -5.02 31.84
N MET A 5 45.59 -5.39 32.81
CA MET A 5 44.19 -5.74 32.55
C MET A 5 43.49 -4.46 32.07
N MET A 6 43.07 -4.44 30.81
CA MET A 6 42.02 -3.52 30.37
C MET A 6 40.77 -3.82 31.22
N PRO A 7 40.14 -2.84 31.88
CA PRO A 7 38.88 -3.09 32.56
C PRO A 7 37.88 -3.57 31.52
N SER A 8 37.24 -4.72 31.77
CA SER A 8 36.10 -5.19 31.00
C SER A 8 35.07 -4.06 30.96
N ARG A 9 34.86 -3.41 29.81
CA ARG A 9 33.79 -2.43 29.66
C ARG A 9 32.48 -3.14 29.98
N ILE A 10 31.85 -2.74 31.09
CA ILE A 10 30.51 -3.17 31.45
C ILE A 10 29.61 -2.85 30.25
N SER A 11 28.84 -3.84 29.78
CA SER A 11 27.90 -3.64 28.68
C SER A 11 26.93 -2.51 29.01
N PRO A 12 26.63 -1.61 28.06
CA PRO A 12 25.81 -0.44 28.33
C PRO A 12 24.39 -0.84 28.74
N ARG A 13 23.78 -0.02 29.60
CA ARG A 13 22.39 -0.17 30.02
C ARG A 13 21.48 0.69 29.17
N VAL A 14 20.41 0.08 28.67
CA VAL A 14 19.48 0.69 27.72
C VAL A 14 18.06 0.56 28.25
N ILE A 15 17.31 1.65 28.24
CA ILE A 15 15.85 1.61 28.41
C ILE A 15 15.20 1.66 27.02
N GLY A 16 14.44 0.63 26.67
CA GLY A 16 13.54 0.64 25.51
C GLY A 16 12.12 0.96 25.97
N ILE A 17 11.43 1.86 25.26
CA ILE A 17 10.05 2.26 25.56
C ILE A 17 9.23 2.21 24.27
N ASP A 18 8.04 1.61 24.29
CA ASP A 18 7.07 1.69 23.21
C ASP A 18 5.81 2.42 23.70
N VAL A 19 5.56 3.60 23.14
CA VAL A 19 4.41 4.45 23.47
C VAL A 19 3.30 4.18 22.46
N GLY A 20 2.43 3.24 22.81
CA GLY A 20 1.23 2.88 22.04
C GLY A 20 0.07 3.86 22.24
N GLY A 21 -1.10 3.50 21.69
CA GLY A 21 -2.36 4.22 21.93
C GLY A 21 -3.10 3.76 23.19
N THR A 22 -2.77 2.59 23.73
CA THR A 22 -3.45 1.99 24.91
C THR A 22 -2.50 1.78 26.07
N ASN A 23 -1.29 1.27 25.82
CA ASN A 23 -0.28 1.00 26.84
C ASN A 23 1.07 1.60 26.43
N THR A 24 1.84 1.99 27.44
CA THR A 24 3.25 2.34 27.36
C THR A 24 4.06 1.22 27.98
N ASP A 25 4.92 0.61 27.18
CA ASP A 25 5.71 -0.56 27.57
C ASP A 25 7.18 -0.15 27.72
N ALA A 26 7.84 -0.53 28.81
CA ALA A 26 9.24 -0.21 29.07
C ALA A 26 10.04 -1.46 29.43
N VAL A 27 11.29 -1.53 28.97
CA VAL A 27 12.23 -2.63 29.26
C VAL A 27 13.62 -2.06 29.52
N ILE A 28 14.32 -2.60 30.52
CA ILE A 28 15.73 -2.32 30.77
C ILE A 28 16.57 -3.50 30.31
N LEU A 29 17.58 -3.22 29.50
CA LEU A 29 18.57 -4.18 29.00
C LEU A 29 19.96 -3.84 29.52
N GLN A 30 20.79 -4.87 29.75
CA GLN A 30 22.24 -4.74 29.88
C GLN A 30 22.93 -5.72 28.93
N GLY A 31 23.52 -5.20 27.87
CA GLY A 31 23.88 -6.03 26.71
C GLY A 31 22.62 -6.63 26.08
N GLU A 32 22.54 -7.95 26.00
CA GLU A 32 21.40 -8.70 25.46
C GLU A 32 20.46 -9.24 26.57
N ASN A 33 20.78 -9.00 27.83
CA ASN A 33 20.01 -9.49 28.97
C ASN A 33 18.91 -8.50 29.36
N ILE A 34 17.68 -9.01 29.53
CA ILE A 34 16.56 -8.27 30.10
C ILE A 34 16.73 -8.24 31.62
N LEU A 35 16.76 -7.04 32.20
CA LEU A 35 16.89 -6.84 33.64
C LEU A 35 15.54 -6.64 34.33
N ALA A 36 14.65 -5.89 33.68
CA ALA A 36 13.27 -5.70 34.12
C ALA A 36 12.42 -5.17 32.95
N TRP A 37 11.11 -5.29 33.09
CA TRP A 37 10.14 -4.68 32.19
C TRP A 37 8.94 -4.16 32.99
N HIS A 38 8.17 -3.26 32.39
CA HIS A 38 6.96 -2.68 32.99
C HIS A 38 5.98 -2.29 31.89
N LYS A 39 4.68 -2.46 32.14
CA LYS A 39 3.59 -2.02 31.27
C LYS A 39 2.67 -1.13 32.08
N THR A 40 2.34 0.05 31.55
CA THR A 40 1.43 1.01 32.18
C THR A 40 0.44 1.55 31.15
N PRO A 41 -0.80 1.91 31.52
CA PRO A 41 -1.72 2.56 30.58
C PRO A 41 -1.12 3.84 29.98
N THR A 42 -1.34 4.09 28.69
CA THR A 42 -0.91 5.33 28.05
C THR A 42 -1.71 6.50 28.60
N THR A 43 -1.03 7.53 29.08
CA THR A 43 -1.63 8.75 29.62
C THR A 43 -1.83 9.80 28.52
N PRO A 44 -2.82 10.70 28.66
CA PRO A 44 -2.95 11.86 27.77
C PRO A 44 -1.73 12.79 27.81
N ASP A 45 -1.12 12.92 29.00
CA ASP A 45 0.17 13.58 29.18
C ASP A 45 1.29 12.59 28.90
N ILE A 46 1.92 12.73 27.75
CA ILE A 46 2.98 11.84 27.27
C ILE A 46 4.19 11.86 28.21
N GLN A 47 4.50 13.02 28.81
CA GLN A 47 5.64 13.17 29.70
C GLN A 47 5.44 12.30 30.95
N ASP A 48 4.33 12.51 31.65
CA ASP A 48 3.98 11.78 32.87
C ASP A 48 3.94 10.25 32.65
N GLY A 49 3.41 9.81 31.51
CA GLY A 49 3.35 8.38 31.16
C GLY A 49 4.73 7.75 30.99
N VAL A 50 5.64 8.46 30.31
CA VAL A 50 7.02 7.97 30.09
C VAL A 50 7.83 8.03 31.39
N GLU A 51 7.70 9.08 32.19
CA GLU A 51 8.35 9.20 33.51
C GLU A 51 7.94 8.06 34.44
N LYS A 52 6.63 7.78 34.53
CA LYS A 52 6.10 6.66 35.32
C LYS A 52 6.64 5.32 34.85
N ALA A 53 6.67 5.08 33.54
CA ALA A 53 7.19 3.85 32.98
C ALA A 53 8.68 3.66 33.31
N ILE A 54 9.50 4.71 33.16
CA ILE A 54 10.93 4.71 33.50
C ILE A 54 11.12 4.44 34.99
N ALA A 55 10.42 5.17 35.86
CA ALA A 55 10.55 5.04 37.31
C ALA A 55 10.18 3.62 37.79
N ALA A 56 9.10 3.06 37.24
CA ALA A 56 8.62 1.73 37.59
C ALA A 56 9.61 0.64 37.14
N VAL A 57 10.10 0.69 35.90
CA VAL A 57 11.03 -0.33 35.38
C VAL A 57 12.38 -0.26 36.08
N MET A 58 12.87 0.94 36.41
CA MET A 58 14.10 1.11 37.19
C MET A 58 13.97 0.59 38.62
N LYS A 59 12.82 0.84 39.27
CA LYS A 59 12.53 0.31 40.61
C LYS A 59 12.51 -1.21 40.60
N SER A 60 11.92 -1.83 39.58
CA SER A 60 11.89 -3.27 39.40
C SER A 60 13.29 -3.85 39.19
N ALA A 61 14.12 -3.19 38.36
CA ALA A 61 15.51 -3.62 38.13
C ALA A 61 16.46 -3.35 39.31
N GLN A 62 16.07 -2.52 40.28
CA GLN A 62 16.91 -2.04 41.38
C GLN A 62 18.19 -1.30 40.91
N ILE A 63 18.05 -0.46 39.88
CA ILE A 63 19.17 0.24 39.23
C ILE A 63 19.12 1.75 39.49
N SER A 64 20.29 2.38 39.65
CA SER A 64 20.42 3.83 39.80
C SER A 64 20.28 4.57 38.46
N LYS A 65 19.71 5.78 38.51
CA LYS A 65 19.53 6.72 37.38
C LYS A 65 20.83 6.96 36.61
N ASP A 66 21.94 7.14 37.33
CA ASP A 66 23.25 7.49 36.76
C ASP A 66 23.86 6.43 35.86
N SER A 67 23.32 5.21 35.90
CA SER A 67 23.90 4.04 35.25
C SER A 67 23.21 3.64 33.96
N ILE A 68 22.29 4.47 33.47
CA ILE A 68 21.60 4.33 32.19
C ILE A 68 22.38 5.12 31.13
N ASP A 69 22.78 4.44 30.05
CA ASP A 69 23.55 5.06 28.96
C ASP A 69 22.65 5.56 27.81
N PHE A 70 21.56 4.84 27.55
CA PHE A 70 20.71 5.10 26.39
C PHE A 70 19.23 4.90 26.68
N ILE A 71 18.40 5.74 26.07
CA ILE A 71 16.94 5.59 26.08
C ILE A 71 16.46 5.58 24.63
N LYS A 72 15.64 4.59 24.28
CA LYS A 72 15.14 4.37 22.93
C LYS A 72 13.62 4.32 22.98
N ILE A 73 12.94 5.19 22.25
CA ILE A 73 11.49 5.30 22.27
C ILE A 73 10.90 5.01 20.87
N GLY A 74 9.98 4.07 20.80
CA GLY A 74 9.02 3.92 19.70
C GLY A 74 7.71 4.63 20.02
N THR A 75 7.04 5.20 19.03
CA THR A 75 5.74 5.82 19.25
C THR A 75 4.83 5.74 18.03
N THR A 76 3.54 5.51 18.29
CA THR A 76 2.47 5.52 17.25
C THR A 76 1.74 6.85 17.15
N GLN A 77 2.12 7.85 17.94
CA GLN A 77 1.41 9.13 18.05
C GLN A 77 1.32 9.89 16.70
N PHE A 78 2.37 9.84 15.87
CA PHE A 78 2.40 10.59 14.61
C PHE A 78 1.50 10.00 13.55
N VAL A 79 1.48 8.67 13.40
CA VAL A 79 0.58 8.02 12.43
C VAL A 79 -0.88 8.17 12.85
N ASN A 80 -1.17 8.09 14.16
CA ASN A 80 -2.52 8.30 14.69
C ASN A 80 -3.01 9.73 14.47
N ALA A 81 -2.14 10.74 14.54
CA ALA A 81 -2.54 12.13 14.24
C ALA A 81 -3.09 12.30 12.81
N VAL A 82 -2.54 11.56 11.85
CA VAL A 82 -3.00 11.56 10.45
C VAL A 82 -4.27 10.71 10.29
N LEU A 83 -4.32 9.51 10.90
CA LEU A 83 -5.49 8.63 10.85
C LEU A 83 -6.73 9.25 11.51
N GLU A 84 -6.55 9.89 12.67
CA GLU A 84 -7.60 10.62 13.40
C GLU A 84 -7.99 11.95 12.73
N GLN A 85 -7.21 12.40 11.72
CA GLN A 85 -7.39 13.67 11.03
C GLN A 85 -7.57 14.85 12.00
N ASN A 86 -6.67 14.95 12.99
CA ASN A 86 -6.84 15.88 14.10
C ASN A 86 -6.26 17.27 13.79
N ALA A 87 -7.14 18.27 13.60
CA ALA A 87 -6.77 19.65 13.31
C ALA A 87 -5.84 20.32 14.34
N ALA A 88 -5.83 19.87 15.60
CA ALA A 88 -4.92 20.39 16.61
C ALA A 88 -3.48 19.87 16.44
N LYS A 89 -3.32 18.71 15.81
CA LYS A 89 -2.02 18.03 15.61
C LYS A 89 -1.43 18.26 14.21
N LEU A 90 -2.24 18.73 13.26
CA LEU A 90 -1.87 18.89 11.85
C LEU A 90 -1.89 20.36 11.44
N ASP A 91 -0.78 20.82 10.85
CA ASP A 91 -0.66 22.18 10.34
C ASP A 91 -1.06 22.28 8.85
N LYS A 92 -1.56 23.46 8.48
CA LYS A 92 -1.67 23.84 7.07
C LYS A 92 -0.28 23.98 6.46
N VAL A 93 -0.14 23.53 5.22
CA VAL A 93 1.12 23.51 4.47
C VAL A 93 1.00 24.34 3.20
N ALA A 94 2.04 25.13 2.92
CA ALA A 94 2.26 25.79 1.64
C ALA A 94 3.23 24.97 0.79
N VAL A 95 2.88 24.67 -0.47
CA VAL A 95 3.71 23.85 -1.38
C VAL A 95 4.22 24.68 -2.55
N ILE A 96 5.54 24.75 -2.72
CA ILE A 96 6.21 25.45 -3.82
C ILE A 96 6.83 24.43 -4.76
N ARG A 97 6.32 24.36 -6.00
CA ARG A 97 6.85 23.47 -7.05
C ARG A 97 7.86 24.19 -7.93
N LEU A 98 9.07 23.63 -8.02
CA LEU A 98 10.11 23.97 -9.00
C LEU A 98 9.96 23.01 -10.19
N CYS A 99 9.08 23.36 -11.14
CA CYS A 99 8.66 22.43 -12.19
C CYS A 99 8.64 23.02 -13.60
N GLY A 100 8.91 24.32 -13.76
CA GLY A 100 8.70 24.98 -15.04
C GLY A 100 7.25 24.74 -15.53
N PRO A 101 6.99 24.46 -16.81
CA PRO A 101 5.64 24.22 -17.31
C PRO A 101 5.06 22.84 -16.95
N TYR A 102 5.90 21.91 -16.48
CA TYR A 102 5.51 20.53 -16.16
C TYR A 102 4.79 20.43 -14.81
N SER A 103 4.13 19.30 -14.57
CA SER A 103 3.40 18.98 -13.34
C SER A 103 2.30 19.97 -12.95
N ARG A 104 2.05 21.05 -13.71
CA ARG A 104 1.02 22.06 -13.39
C ARG A 104 -0.41 21.55 -13.57
N GLY A 105 -0.61 20.51 -14.40
CA GLY A 105 -1.92 19.90 -14.66
C GLY A 105 -2.47 19.05 -13.51
N SER A 106 -1.69 18.82 -12.45
CA SER A 106 -2.06 18.02 -11.29
C SER A 106 -1.63 18.76 -10.01
N PRO A 107 -2.38 19.75 -9.50
CA PRO A 107 -2.01 20.56 -8.35
C PRO A 107 -1.69 19.74 -7.09
N PRO A 108 -0.94 20.30 -6.13
CA PRO A 108 -0.73 19.68 -4.83
C PRO A 108 -2.04 19.32 -4.13
N PHE A 109 -1.98 18.32 -3.25
CA PHE A 109 -3.12 17.76 -2.51
C PHE A 109 -4.16 17.00 -3.33
N VAL A 110 -3.99 16.87 -4.65
CA VAL A 110 -5.01 16.21 -5.49
C VAL A 110 -5.28 14.76 -5.12
N GLY A 111 -4.29 14.04 -4.60
CA GLY A 111 -4.44 12.64 -4.13
C GLY A 111 -4.87 12.51 -2.67
N PHE A 112 -5.19 13.61 -1.98
CA PHE A 112 -5.62 13.59 -0.57
C PHE A 112 -7.14 13.43 -0.49
N PRO A 113 -7.65 12.65 0.50
CA PRO A 113 -9.07 12.69 0.84
C PRO A 113 -9.52 14.11 1.21
N ASP A 114 -10.73 14.50 0.83
CA ASP A 114 -11.26 15.86 1.02
C ASP A 114 -11.17 16.35 2.47
N SER A 115 -11.45 15.47 3.43
CA SER A 115 -11.37 15.78 4.84
C SER A 115 -9.95 16.14 5.29
N LEU A 116 -8.95 15.38 4.86
CA LEU A 116 -7.55 15.63 5.19
C LEU A 116 -7.00 16.83 4.42
N ARG A 117 -7.41 16.97 3.15
CA ARG A 117 -7.11 18.12 2.30
C ARG A 117 -7.61 19.42 2.93
N GLY A 118 -8.85 19.45 3.42
CA GLY A 118 -9.42 20.63 4.09
C GLY A 118 -8.67 21.07 5.34
N LEU A 119 -8.00 20.13 6.03
CA LEU A 119 -7.17 20.42 7.20
C LEU A 119 -5.79 20.95 6.84
N MET A 120 -5.15 20.35 5.83
CA MET A 120 -3.73 20.57 5.53
C MET A 120 -3.47 21.55 4.38
N GLU A 121 -4.41 21.76 3.47
CA GLU A 121 -4.19 22.66 2.33
C GLU A 121 -4.21 24.12 2.78
N GLY A 122 -3.03 24.76 2.71
CA GLY A 122 -2.88 26.19 2.96
C GLY A 122 -2.73 26.99 1.67
N HIS A 123 -1.74 26.61 0.86
CA HIS A 123 -1.42 27.29 -0.39
C HIS A 123 -0.56 26.38 -1.26
N TYR A 124 -0.57 26.62 -2.56
CA TYR A 124 0.49 26.15 -3.43
C TYR A 124 0.85 27.20 -4.49
N GLY A 125 2.09 27.16 -4.93
CA GLY A 125 2.67 28.05 -5.93
C GLY A 125 3.57 27.30 -6.89
N TYR A 126 3.66 27.80 -8.12
CA TYR A 126 4.55 27.28 -9.15
C TYR A 126 5.66 28.28 -9.42
N VAL A 127 6.88 27.78 -9.49
CA VAL A 127 8.09 28.57 -9.73
C VAL A 127 8.89 27.87 -10.82
N ASP A 128 9.50 28.65 -11.69
CA ASP A 128 10.43 28.15 -12.69
C ASP A 128 11.62 27.46 -12.01
N GLY A 129 12.10 26.39 -12.62
CA GLY A 129 13.01 25.43 -12.03
C GLY A 129 12.73 24.03 -12.56
N GLY A 130 13.18 23.03 -11.83
CA GLY A 130 13.16 21.62 -12.21
C GLY A 130 14.36 21.24 -13.07
N LEU A 131 14.66 19.94 -13.07
CA LEU A 131 15.72 19.34 -13.88
C LEU A 131 15.14 18.29 -14.81
N GLN A 132 15.82 18.01 -15.90
CA GLN A 132 15.61 16.84 -16.75
C GLN A 132 16.29 15.61 -16.12
N VAL A 133 16.02 14.42 -16.68
CA VAL A 133 16.58 13.14 -16.19
C VAL A 133 18.11 13.09 -16.22
N ASP A 134 18.75 13.82 -17.12
CA ASP A 134 20.21 13.94 -17.24
C ASP A 134 20.80 15.03 -16.31
N GLY A 135 19.95 15.73 -15.56
CA GLY A 135 20.33 16.81 -14.65
C GLY A 135 20.41 18.20 -15.31
N THR A 136 20.13 18.33 -16.61
CA THR A 136 20.04 19.65 -17.26
C THR A 136 18.84 20.44 -16.70
N PRO A 137 18.95 21.77 -16.48
CA PRO A 137 17.80 22.55 -16.01
C PRO A 137 16.67 22.58 -17.03
N ILE A 138 15.44 22.31 -16.58
CA ILE A 138 14.23 22.62 -17.36
C ILE A 138 14.12 24.13 -17.55
N SER A 139 14.34 24.86 -16.45
CA SER A 139 14.44 26.32 -16.40
C SER A 139 15.28 26.71 -15.19
N GLU A 140 15.85 27.90 -15.21
CA GLU A 140 16.56 28.46 -14.06
C GLU A 140 15.57 28.86 -12.95
N VAL A 141 16.00 28.77 -11.69
CA VAL A 141 15.15 29.10 -10.55
C VAL A 141 14.84 30.61 -10.53
N ASN A 142 13.56 30.96 -10.64
CA ASN A 142 13.14 32.35 -10.67
C ASN A 142 12.98 32.94 -9.25
N MET A 143 13.91 33.83 -8.89
CA MET A 143 13.95 34.45 -7.57
C MET A 143 12.77 35.39 -7.30
N GLU A 144 12.25 36.09 -8.30
CA GLU A 144 11.13 37.02 -8.13
C GLU A 144 9.83 36.26 -7.83
N GLN A 145 9.60 35.14 -8.54
CA GLN A 145 8.49 34.25 -8.27
C GLN A 145 8.56 33.68 -6.84
N LEU A 146 9.75 33.29 -6.35
CA LEU A 146 9.91 32.85 -4.95
C LEU A 146 9.55 33.93 -3.94
N ARG A 147 9.96 35.19 -4.17
CA ARG A 147 9.60 36.32 -3.30
C ARG A 147 8.11 36.60 -3.31
N GLU A 148 7.47 36.50 -4.47
CA GLU A 148 6.01 36.62 -4.60
C GLU A 148 5.31 35.53 -3.78
N GLN A 149 5.72 34.26 -3.93
CA GLN A 149 5.15 33.17 -3.16
C GLN A 149 5.38 33.34 -1.66
N ALA A 150 6.56 33.81 -1.23
CA ALA A 150 6.83 34.13 0.18
C ALA A 150 5.87 35.20 0.72
N SER A 151 5.60 36.25 -0.05
CA SER A 151 4.65 37.31 0.33
C SER A 151 3.23 36.76 0.51
N ILE A 152 2.78 35.88 -0.40
CA ILE A 152 1.47 35.22 -0.30
C ILE A 152 1.41 34.31 0.92
N ILE A 153 2.41 33.47 1.14
CA ILE A 153 2.51 32.57 2.31
C ILE A 153 2.41 33.37 3.61
N LYS A 154 3.16 34.47 3.70
CA LYS A 154 3.16 35.37 4.86
C LYS A 154 1.80 36.01 5.09
N SER A 155 1.13 36.47 4.03
CA SER A 155 -0.22 37.06 4.13
C SER A 155 -1.26 36.05 4.64
N LYS A 156 -1.07 34.76 4.36
CA LYS A 156 -1.94 33.66 4.80
C LYS A 156 -1.55 33.08 6.16
N SER A 157 -0.44 33.55 6.76
CA SER A 157 0.09 33.07 8.05
C SER A 157 0.33 31.54 8.08
N ILE A 158 0.85 30.98 6.98
CA ILE A 158 1.14 29.54 6.87
C ILE A 158 2.61 29.32 7.23
N SER A 159 2.88 28.81 8.42
CA SER A 159 4.25 28.60 8.93
C SER A 159 4.96 27.41 8.28
N SER A 160 4.23 26.39 7.84
CA SER A 160 4.82 25.16 7.28
C SER A 160 4.90 25.24 5.75
N VAL A 161 6.10 25.15 5.19
CA VAL A 161 6.37 25.29 3.76
C VAL A 161 7.15 24.08 3.23
N VAL A 162 6.74 23.56 2.08
CA VAL A 162 7.42 22.49 1.35
C VAL A 162 7.90 23.04 0.01
N VAL A 163 9.17 22.80 -0.30
CA VAL A 163 9.74 23.02 -1.63
C VAL A 163 9.95 21.66 -2.29
N ILE A 164 9.40 21.50 -3.49
CA ILE A 164 9.55 20.28 -4.28
C ILE A 164 10.01 20.61 -5.71
N GLY A 165 11.06 19.95 -6.17
CA GLY A 165 11.57 20.06 -7.53
C GLY A 165 11.55 18.73 -8.29
N ILE A 166 11.41 18.83 -9.61
CA ILE A 166 11.56 17.67 -10.52
C ILE A 166 13.04 17.21 -10.48
N TYR A 167 13.26 15.92 -10.25
CA TYR A 167 14.58 15.26 -10.07
C TYR A 167 15.42 15.81 -8.91
N SER A 168 14.80 16.46 -7.93
CA SER A 168 15.52 16.96 -6.75
C SER A 168 16.19 15.89 -5.86
N PRO A 169 15.71 14.62 -5.76
CA PRO A 169 16.45 13.58 -5.04
C PRO A 169 17.81 13.26 -5.66
N SER A 170 17.93 13.40 -6.99
CA SER A 170 19.18 13.20 -7.73
C SER A 170 20.10 14.42 -7.64
N ASN A 171 19.53 15.63 -7.58
CA ASN A 171 20.28 16.87 -7.43
C ASN A 171 19.47 17.90 -6.60
N PRO A 172 19.81 18.09 -5.31
CA PRO A 172 19.01 18.90 -4.38
C PRO A 172 19.22 20.42 -4.54
N LYS A 173 20.17 20.86 -5.37
CA LYS A 173 20.68 22.24 -5.40
C LYS A 173 19.60 23.30 -5.61
N GLN A 174 18.63 23.04 -6.49
CA GLN A 174 17.55 24.00 -6.75
C GLN A 174 16.59 24.13 -5.55
N GLU A 175 16.23 23.01 -4.89
CA GLU A 175 15.42 23.06 -3.66
C GLU A 175 16.16 23.78 -2.54
N GLU A 176 17.46 23.52 -2.35
CA GLU A 176 18.28 24.20 -1.35
C GLU A 176 18.37 25.71 -1.58
N THR A 177 18.50 26.12 -2.84
CA THR A 177 18.52 27.54 -3.24
C THR A 177 17.18 28.20 -2.95
N ALA A 178 16.07 27.58 -3.35
CA ALA A 178 14.73 28.08 -3.08
C ALA A 178 14.43 28.16 -1.58
N ARG A 179 14.83 27.14 -0.80
CA ARG A 179 14.72 27.15 0.66
C ARG A 179 15.47 28.33 1.28
N GLY A 180 16.69 28.63 0.82
CA GLY A 180 17.48 29.77 1.29
C GLY A 180 16.74 31.10 1.09
N ILE A 181 16.25 31.35 -0.12
CA ILE A 181 15.51 32.57 -0.46
C ILE A 181 14.22 32.68 0.35
N LEU A 182 13.43 31.60 0.42
CA LEU A 182 12.20 31.60 1.21
C LEU A 182 12.48 31.85 2.70
N ALA A 183 13.58 31.33 3.26
CA ALA A 183 13.95 31.55 4.65
C ALA A 183 14.33 33.02 4.93
N GLU A 184 15.03 33.66 3.98
CA GLU A 184 15.38 35.09 4.07
C GLU A 184 14.13 35.99 4.06
N GLU A 185 13.14 35.67 3.22
CA GLU A 185 11.93 36.50 3.05
C GLU A 185 10.86 36.26 4.15
N LEU A 186 10.69 35.00 4.58
CA LEU A 186 9.67 34.61 5.55
C LEU A 186 10.13 34.84 7.01
N GLY A 187 11.41 34.62 7.29
CA GLY A 187 12.00 34.73 8.63
C GLY A 187 12.03 33.41 9.41
N PRO A 188 12.56 33.42 10.64
CA PRO A 188 12.89 32.21 11.41
C PRO A 188 11.68 31.44 11.95
N ASP A 189 10.50 32.04 11.98
CA ASP A 189 9.27 31.42 12.47
C ASP A 189 8.62 30.46 11.45
N TYR A 190 9.19 30.37 10.24
CA TYR A 190 8.68 29.53 9.16
C TYR A 190 9.54 28.27 8.98
N ASP A 191 8.85 27.16 8.83
CA ASP A 191 9.38 25.83 8.71
C ASP A 191 9.43 25.39 7.26
N ILE A 192 10.61 25.48 6.63
CA ILE A 192 10.76 25.18 5.20
C ILE A 192 11.48 23.84 5.00
N SER A 193 10.79 22.87 4.42
CA SER A 193 11.31 21.53 4.13
C SER A 193 11.56 21.32 2.63
N CYS A 194 12.66 20.64 2.30
CA CYS A 194 12.97 20.21 0.93
C CYS A 194 12.54 18.76 0.72
N SER A 195 11.80 18.48 -0.36
CA SER A 195 11.25 17.15 -0.65
C SER A 195 12.32 16.07 -0.84
N CYS A 196 13.51 16.45 -1.33
CA CYS A 196 14.66 15.55 -1.53
C CYS A 196 15.16 14.92 -0.23
N THR A 197 14.88 15.54 0.92
CA THR A 197 15.25 15.01 2.24
C THR A 197 14.23 14.02 2.80
N ILE A 198 13.04 13.95 2.20
CA ILE A 198 11.90 13.15 2.69
C ILE A 198 11.74 11.87 1.89
N GLY A 199 11.62 11.96 0.57
CA GLY A 199 11.28 10.84 -0.31
C GLY A 199 12.19 10.72 -1.54
N GLN A 200 12.03 9.61 -2.26
CA GLN A 200 12.79 9.27 -3.47
C GLN A 200 12.04 9.70 -4.74
N ILE A 201 12.48 9.22 -5.90
CA ILE A 201 11.79 9.40 -7.18
C ILE A 201 10.33 8.94 -7.09
N GLY A 202 9.45 9.64 -7.82
CA GLY A 202 7.99 9.55 -7.73
C GLY A 202 7.44 10.87 -7.23
N PHE A 203 7.03 11.75 -8.16
CA PHE A 203 6.79 13.16 -7.87
C PHE A 203 5.58 13.36 -6.94
N LEU A 204 4.42 12.75 -7.26
CA LEU A 204 3.22 12.87 -6.42
C LEU A 204 3.41 12.21 -5.06
N GLU A 205 4.00 11.03 -5.02
CA GLU A 205 4.21 10.29 -3.78
C GLU A 205 5.19 11.01 -2.85
N ARG A 206 6.27 11.58 -3.40
CA ARG A 206 7.24 12.38 -2.66
C ARG A 206 6.63 13.69 -2.18
N GLU A 207 5.80 14.34 -3.01
CA GLU A 207 5.07 15.53 -2.61
C GLU A 207 4.15 15.25 -1.42
N ASN A 208 3.32 14.22 -1.55
CA ASN A 208 2.37 13.80 -0.52
C ASN A 208 3.09 13.45 0.79
N ALA A 209 4.19 12.71 0.69
CA ALA A 209 5.07 12.40 1.82
C ALA A 209 5.62 13.66 2.51
N SER A 210 6.05 14.65 1.72
CA SER A 210 6.62 15.91 2.21
C SER A 210 5.56 16.79 2.87
N ILE A 211 4.34 16.83 2.32
CA ILE A 211 3.18 17.51 2.91
C ILE A 211 2.84 16.91 4.27
N LEU A 212 2.68 15.58 4.34
CA LEU A 212 2.41 14.88 5.61
C LEU A 212 3.50 15.18 6.65
N ASN A 213 4.77 15.14 6.24
CA ASN A 213 5.89 15.47 7.13
C ASN A 213 5.80 16.90 7.65
N ALA A 214 5.66 17.89 6.77
CA ALA A 214 5.60 19.29 7.14
C ALA A 214 4.42 19.60 8.07
N SER A 215 3.26 18.98 7.82
CA SER A 215 2.06 19.16 8.66
C SER A 215 2.24 18.66 10.10
N LEU A 216 3.16 17.71 10.32
CA LEU A 216 3.37 17.05 11.62
C LEU A 216 4.52 17.64 12.45
N ARG A 217 5.42 18.44 11.86
CA ARG A 217 6.66 18.90 12.52
C ARG A 217 6.41 19.61 13.85
N ARG A 218 5.40 20.50 13.93
CA ARG A 218 5.05 21.18 15.19
C ARG A 218 4.65 20.20 16.29
N PHE A 219 3.75 19.28 15.96
CA PHE A 219 3.29 18.25 16.90
C PHE A 219 4.45 17.32 17.30
N ALA A 220 5.29 16.93 16.34
CA ALA A 220 6.47 16.10 16.57
C ALA A 220 7.46 16.74 17.55
N ARG A 221 7.76 18.04 17.38
CA ARG A 221 8.61 18.78 18.34
C ARG A 221 8.01 18.82 19.73
N HIS A 222 6.70 19.03 19.85
CA HIS A 222 6.03 19.03 21.14
C HIS A 222 6.14 17.68 21.84
N VAL A 223 5.84 16.59 21.13
CA VAL A 223 5.94 15.21 21.65
C VAL A 223 7.38 14.87 22.05
N ILE A 224 8.35 15.18 21.19
CA ILE A 224 9.76 14.87 21.44
C ILE A 224 10.34 15.74 22.56
N ALA A 225 9.90 17.00 22.70
CA ALA A 225 10.24 17.82 23.86
C ALA A 225 9.70 17.20 25.17
N GLY A 226 8.47 16.67 25.15
CA GLY A 226 7.91 15.90 26.27
C GLY A 226 8.77 14.67 26.62
N PHE A 227 9.21 13.91 25.62
CA PHE A 227 10.14 12.79 25.84
C PHE A 227 11.50 13.25 26.40
N ALA A 228 12.07 14.32 25.85
CA ALA A 228 13.33 14.88 26.33
C ALA A 228 13.23 15.35 27.79
N HIS A 229 12.08 15.91 28.17
CA HIS A 229 11.81 16.30 29.55
C HIS A 229 11.64 15.08 30.46
N ALA A 230 10.89 14.06 30.03
CA ALA A 230 10.68 12.84 30.80
C ALA A 230 11.98 12.09 31.13
N VAL A 231 13.03 12.28 30.31
CA VAL A 231 14.34 11.68 30.52
C VAL A 231 15.36 12.65 31.11
N HIS A 232 14.98 13.89 31.41
CA HIS A 232 15.89 14.94 31.87
C HIS A 232 16.63 14.54 33.15
N ASP A 233 15.95 13.83 34.06
CA ASP A 233 16.50 13.28 35.30
C ASP A 233 17.58 12.20 35.09
N LEU A 234 17.78 11.75 33.85
CA LEU A 234 18.77 10.75 33.45
C LEU A 234 19.88 11.44 32.64
N GLU A 235 20.59 12.39 33.26
CA GLU A 235 21.54 13.32 32.59
C GLU A 235 22.63 12.65 31.72
N ASN A 236 23.00 11.40 32.01
CA ASN A 236 23.99 10.64 31.25
C ASN A 236 23.40 9.91 30.02
N ALA A 237 22.08 9.83 29.89
CA ALA A 237 21.41 9.01 28.90
C ALA A 237 21.12 9.77 27.61
N SER A 238 21.51 9.20 26.47
CA SER A 238 21.15 9.75 25.15
C SER A 238 19.80 9.21 24.66
N LEU A 239 18.91 10.11 24.23
CA LEU A 239 17.57 9.79 23.72
C LEU A 239 17.57 9.53 22.20
N TYR A 240 17.03 8.39 21.82
CA TYR A 240 16.84 7.94 20.43
C TYR A 240 15.38 7.58 20.16
N ILE A 241 14.95 7.76 18.91
CA ILE A 241 13.62 7.41 18.42
C ILE A 241 13.73 6.31 17.35
N THR A 242 12.85 5.31 17.43
CA THR A 242 12.76 4.24 16.42
C THR A 242 12.23 4.78 15.10
N LEU A 243 12.93 4.46 14.01
CA LEU A 243 12.48 4.73 12.64
C LEU A 243 11.76 3.52 12.03
N ASN A 244 11.02 3.78 10.95
CA ASN A 244 10.24 2.79 10.20
C ASN A 244 11.09 1.59 9.78
N ASP A 245 12.32 1.79 9.35
CA ASP A 245 13.21 0.72 8.86
C ASP A 245 13.88 -0.13 9.96
N GLY A 246 13.63 0.16 11.23
CA GLY A 246 14.26 -0.54 12.37
C GLY A 246 15.58 0.04 12.84
N THR A 247 16.00 1.16 12.25
CA THR A 247 17.11 1.96 12.75
C THR A 247 16.65 2.94 13.82
N LEU A 248 17.63 3.62 14.43
CA LEU A 248 17.41 4.63 15.46
C LEU A 248 17.90 5.98 14.97
N SER A 249 17.14 7.03 15.30
CA SER A 249 17.49 8.41 15.04
C SER A 249 17.65 9.18 16.33
N LYS A 250 18.49 10.22 16.33
CA LYS A 250 18.49 11.19 17.43
C LYS A 250 17.13 11.87 17.50
N ALA A 251 16.66 12.15 18.71
CA ALA A 251 15.38 12.82 18.95
C ALA A 251 15.21 14.11 18.12
N SER A 252 16.26 14.93 18.01
CA SER A 252 16.23 16.17 17.23
C SER A 252 15.99 15.93 15.73
N ILE A 253 16.56 14.88 15.15
CA ILE A 253 16.37 14.53 13.74
C ILE A 253 14.97 13.92 13.52
N ALA A 254 14.50 13.09 14.45
CA ALA A 254 13.16 12.51 14.38
C ALA A 254 12.05 13.57 14.43
N ALA A 255 12.27 14.68 15.14
CA ALA A 255 11.34 15.81 15.19
C ALA A 255 11.20 16.54 13.84
N GLU A 256 12.26 16.53 13.03
CA GLU A 256 12.25 17.12 11.69
C GLU A 256 11.64 16.17 10.64
N HIS A 257 11.63 14.87 10.91
CA HIS A 257 11.16 13.82 10.01
C HIS A 257 10.16 12.84 10.66
N PRO A 258 9.04 13.31 11.26
CA PRO A 258 8.10 12.44 11.98
C PRO A 258 7.50 11.31 11.13
N VAL A 259 7.36 11.49 9.82
CA VAL A 259 6.86 10.44 8.91
C VAL A 259 7.75 9.19 8.87
N ARG A 260 9.03 9.34 9.24
CA ARG A 260 9.95 8.21 9.39
C ARG A 260 9.73 7.40 10.66
N CYS A 261 8.75 7.74 11.49
CA CYS A 261 8.46 7.05 12.75
C CYS A 261 7.03 6.46 12.80
N PHE A 262 6.33 6.37 11.67
CA PHE A 262 4.96 5.84 11.59
C PHE A 262 4.80 4.36 11.95
N SER A 263 5.84 3.55 11.72
CA SER A 263 5.77 2.09 11.86
C SER A 263 6.62 1.54 13.01
N SER A 264 6.85 2.33 14.08
CA SER A 264 7.74 1.90 15.17
C SER A 264 7.32 0.60 15.86
N GLY A 265 6.01 0.34 15.99
CA GLY A 265 5.49 -0.87 16.65
C GLY A 265 5.91 -2.17 15.96
N PRO A 266 5.43 -2.44 14.73
CA PRO A 266 5.83 -3.65 13.98
C PRO A 266 7.34 -3.78 13.83
N THR A 267 8.03 -2.66 13.66
CA THR A 267 9.49 -2.61 13.57
C THR A 267 10.18 -3.02 14.86
N ASN A 268 9.72 -2.52 16.02
CA ASN A 268 10.27 -2.90 17.32
C ASN A 268 10.05 -4.39 17.59
N SER A 269 8.85 -4.92 17.32
CA SER A 269 8.55 -6.35 17.40
C SER A 269 9.50 -7.15 16.51
N ALA A 270 9.69 -6.74 15.25
CA ALA A 270 10.58 -7.40 14.30
C ALA A 270 12.04 -7.43 14.77
N ARG A 271 12.55 -6.30 15.29
CA ARG A 271 13.91 -6.17 15.81
C ARG A 271 14.13 -6.96 17.11
N GLY A 272 13.15 -6.97 18.01
CA GLY A 272 13.16 -7.78 19.23
C GLY A 272 13.18 -9.27 18.91
N ALA A 273 12.31 -9.72 18.00
CA ALA A 273 12.29 -11.08 17.51
C ALA A 273 13.64 -11.49 16.87
N ALA A 274 14.25 -10.61 16.06
CA ALA A 274 15.56 -10.87 15.47
C ALA A 274 16.67 -11.06 16.53
N LEU A 275 16.60 -10.34 17.66
CA LEU A 275 17.55 -10.52 18.77
C LEU A 275 17.33 -11.85 19.50
N LEU A 276 16.08 -12.17 19.84
CA LEU A 276 15.73 -13.42 20.52
C LEU A 276 16.13 -14.63 19.67
N ALA A 277 15.94 -14.54 18.35
CA ALA A 277 16.38 -15.56 17.42
C ALA A 277 17.90 -15.82 17.50
N LYS A 278 18.73 -14.78 17.56
CA LYS A 278 20.19 -14.97 17.70
C LYS A 278 20.56 -15.74 18.97
N ASN A 279 19.89 -15.46 20.09
CA ASN A 279 20.17 -16.12 21.37
C ASN A 279 19.79 -17.61 21.37
N GLU A 280 18.75 -17.98 20.62
CA GLU A 280 18.34 -19.37 20.41
C GLU A 280 19.17 -20.10 19.33
N HIS A 281 20.30 -19.53 18.91
CA HIS A 281 21.14 -20.07 17.82
C HIS A 281 20.35 -20.27 16.51
N VAL A 282 19.35 -19.41 16.29
CA VAL A 282 18.67 -19.35 15.01
C VAL A 282 19.62 -18.77 13.99
N ASP A 283 20.07 -19.61 13.06
CA ASP A 283 20.88 -19.17 11.95
C ASP A 283 20.06 -18.24 11.02
N LEU A 284 20.29 -16.93 11.15
CA LEU A 284 19.74 -15.91 10.25
C LEU A 284 20.53 -15.82 8.93
N GLU A 285 21.73 -16.42 8.86
CA GLU A 285 22.58 -16.46 7.66
C GLU A 285 22.20 -17.62 6.72
N GLY A 286 21.55 -18.65 7.28
CA GLY A 286 20.98 -19.79 6.59
C GLY A 286 19.98 -19.43 5.50
N ASP A 287 19.61 -20.43 4.71
CA ASP A 287 18.78 -20.26 3.51
C ASP A 287 17.26 -20.33 3.78
N SER A 288 16.84 -20.31 5.05
CA SER A 288 15.43 -20.21 5.46
C SER A 288 15.03 -18.75 5.71
N GLU A 289 13.88 -18.32 5.22
CA GLU A 289 13.31 -17.01 5.60
C GLU A 289 12.92 -16.99 7.07
N VAL A 290 12.99 -15.81 7.69
CA VAL A 290 12.54 -15.61 9.05
C VAL A 290 11.40 -14.61 9.04
N LEU A 291 10.27 -15.00 9.61
CA LEU A 291 9.06 -14.21 9.72
C LEU A 291 8.77 -13.95 11.18
N VAL A 292 8.28 -12.76 11.48
CA VAL A 292 7.81 -12.37 12.80
C VAL A 292 6.31 -12.24 12.72
N VAL A 293 5.60 -12.93 13.61
CA VAL A 293 4.14 -12.93 13.70
C VAL A 293 3.78 -12.41 15.08
N ASP A 294 3.23 -11.21 15.12
CA ASP A 294 2.81 -10.51 16.34
C ASP A 294 1.28 -10.63 16.48
N VAL A 295 0.83 -11.45 17.42
CA VAL A 295 -0.60 -11.72 17.63
C VAL A 295 -1.13 -10.84 18.76
N GLY A 296 -1.94 -9.86 18.39
CA GLY A 296 -2.61 -8.95 19.32
C GLY A 296 -4.01 -9.41 19.74
N GLY A 297 -4.73 -8.50 20.41
CA GLY A 297 -6.13 -8.73 20.81
C GLY A 297 -7.14 -8.64 19.64
N THR A 298 -6.80 -7.90 18.58
CA THR A 298 -7.69 -7.66 17.43
C THR A 298 -7.11 -8.17 16.12
N THR A 299 -5.79 -8.07 15.96
CA THR A 299 -5.10 -8.25 14.70
C THR A 299 -3.83 -9.07 14.90
N THR A 300 -3.38 -9.71 13.82
CA THR A 300 -2.09 -10.38 13.74
C THR A 300 -1.29 -9.70 12.65
N ASP A 301 -0.09 -9.24 12.99
CA ASP A 301 0.81 -8.53 12.10
C ASP A 301 2.01 -9.43 11.74
N ILE A 302 2.29 -9.59 10.44
CA ILE A 302 3.33 -10.49 9.96
C ILE A 302 4.36 -9.68 9.16
N CYS A 303 5.64 -9.84 9.50
CA CYS A 303 6.75 -9.15 8.82
C CYS A 303 7.92 -10.10 8.56
N ALA A 304 8.52 -10.01 7.37
CA ALA A 304 9.75 -10.75 7.07
C ALA A 304 11.00 -9.99 7.55
N LEU A 305 12.00 -10.75 8.00
CA LEU A 305 13.32 -10.23 8.32
C LEU A 305 14.29 -10.46 7.15
N LEU A 306 15.11 -9.45 6.89
CA LEU A 306 16.32 -9.58 6.09
C LEU A 306 17.37 -10.39 6.87
N LYS A 307 18.37 -10.95 6.17
CA LYS A 307 19.51 -11.65 6.82
C LYS A 307 20.25 -10.77 7.84
N SER A 308 20.21 -9.45 7.65
CA SER A 308 20.75 -8.46 8.59
C SER A 308 19.96 -8.34 9.90
N GLY A 309 18.81 -9.00 10.02
CA GLY A 309 17.87 -8.90 11.14
C GLY A 309 17.00 -7.63 11.11
N TYR A 310 17.03 -6.86 10.02
CA TYR A 310 16.13 -5.70 9.83
C TYR A 310 14.85 -6.13 9.12
N PRO A 311 13.71 -5.47 9.36
CA PRO A 311 12.48 -5.77 8.64
C PRO A 311 12.65 -5.52 7.14
N ARG A 312 12.03 -6.36 6.32
CA ARG A 312 11.88 -6.13 4.89
C ARG A 312 11.00 -4.90 4.70
N GLN A 313 11.38 -4.03 3.76
CA GLN A 313 10.64 -2.82 3.44
C GLN A 313 9.65 -3.06 2.29
N SER A 314 8.55 -2.31 2.27
CA SER A 314 7.65 -2.29 1.12
C SER A 314 8.36 -1.69 -0.10
N ALA A 315 8.23 -2.36 -1.24
CA ALA A 315 8.83 -1.95 -2.50
C ALA A 315 7.83 -1.26 -3.47
N ALA A 316 6.59 -0.99 -3.03
CA ALA A 316 5.61 -0.21 -3.78
C ALA A 316 5.24 1.06 -3.00
N PHE A 317 4.48 1.95 -3.62
CA PHE A 317 3.83 3.04 -2.89
C PHE A 317 2.96 2.47 -1.77
N VAL A 318 2.82 3.22 -0.69
CA VAL A 318 1.99 2.87 0.47
C VAL A 318 0.95 3.96 0.68
N LYS A 319 -0.28 3.56 0.99
CA LYS A 319 -1.34 4.51 1.36
C LYS A 319 -1.40 4.65 2.87
N ILE A 320 -1.36 5.89 3.36
CA ILE A 320 -1.58 6.23 4.78
C ILE A 320 -2.73 7.22 4.85
N ALA A 321 -3.80 6.85 5.55
CA ALA A 321 -5.04 7.62 5.61
C ALA A 321 -5.56 8.02 4.20
N GLY A 322 -5.53 7.07 3.25
CA GLY A 322 -5.93 7.31 1.85
C GLY A 322 -4.89 8.02 0.99
N VAL A 323 -3.84 8.61 1.57
CA VAL A 323 -2.81 9.36 0.84
C VAL A 323 -1.73 8.42 0.31
N ARG A 324 -1.51 8.42 -1.01
CA ARG A 324 -0.45 7.64 -1.68
C ARG A 324 0.93 8.27 -1.46
N THR A 325 1.88 7.50 -0.91
CA THR A 325 3.23 7.97 -0.52
C THR A 325 4.31 6.95 -0.90
N ASN A 326 5.57 7.37 -0.88
CA ASN A 326 6.74 6.52 -1.13
C ASN A 326 7.57 6.28 0.14
N PHE A 327 6.94 6.26 1.31
CA PHE A 327 7.66 6.03 2.55
C PHE A 327 8.29 4.65 2.59
N THR A 328 9.52 4.62 3.09
CA THR A 328 10.22 3.38 3.42
C THR A 328 9.70 2.85 4.76
N ILE A 329 8.66 2.01 4.71
CA ILE A 329 8.09 1.33 5.88
C ILE A 329 8.27 -0.19 5.80
N PRO A 330 8.23 -0.91 6.93
CA PRO A 330 8.21 -2.36 6.91
C PRO A 330 7.04 -2.87 6.10
N ASP A 331 7.30 -3.93 5.35
CA ASP A 331 6.28 -4.71 4.69
C ASP A 331 5.59 -5.59 5.75
N VAL A 332 4.48 -5.08 6.28
CA VAL A 332 3.65 -5.73 7.29
C VAL A 332 2.36 -6.19 6.63
N TYR A 333 2.06 -7.48 6.73
CA TYR A 333 0.77 -8.03 6.36
C TYR A 333 -0.06 -8.25 7.61
N SER A 334 -1.19 -7.54 7.71
CA SER A 334 -2.08 -7.61 8.86
C SER A 334 -3.34 -8.39 8.52
N ILE A 335 -3.73 -9.32 9.38
CA ILE A 335 -5.03 -10.01 9.31
C ILE A 335 -5.89 -9.67 10.53
N ALA A 336 -7.21 -9.61 10.32
CA ALA A 336 -8.20 -9.39 11.38
C ALA A 336 -8.42 -10.66 12.21
N LEU A 337 -7.35 -11.11 12.85
CA LEU A 337 -7.29 -12.27 13.72
C LEU A 337 -6.48 -11.91 14.97
N GLY A 338 -7.07 -12.09 16.14
CA GLY A 338 -6.46 -11.83 17.43
C GLY A 338 -7.30 -12.45 18.55
N GLY A 339 -6.86 -12.32 19.80
CA GLY A 339 -7.51 -12.99 20.94
C GLY A 339 -9.02 -12.71 21.07
N GLY A 340 -9.45 -11.48 20.80
CA GLY A 340 -10.86 -11.08 20.85
C GLY A 340 -11.68 -11.31 19.59
N SER A 341 -11.14 -11.99 18.58
CA SER A 341 -11.87 -12.28 17.35
C SER A 341 -13.08 -13.16 17.63
N LEU A 342 -14.25 -12.76 17.15
CA LEU A 342 -15.50 -13.48 17.41
C LEU A 342 -15.50 -14.83 16.70
N ILE A 343 -16.01 -15.86 17.39
CA ILE A 343 -16.24 -17.18 16.81
C ILE A 343 -17.72 -17.34 16.49
N ARG A 344 -18.02 -17.77 15.27
CA ARG A 344 -19.38 -18.04 14.82
C ARG A 344 -19.45 -19.40 14.16
N THR A 345 -20.58 -20.08 14.31
CA THR A 345 -20.91 -21.25 13.51
C THR A 345 -21.98 -20.83 12.50
N ALA A 346 -21.63 -20.87 11.21
CA ALA A 346 -22.59 -20.56 10.15
C ALA A 346 -23.67 -21.65 10.06
N ASN A 347 -24.82 -21.32 9.46
CA ASN A 347 -25.92 -22.27 9.22
C ASN A 347 -25.49 -23.49 8.38
N SER A 348 -24.37 -23.40 7.66
CA SER A 348 -23.74 -24.49 6.90
C SER A 348 -22.91 -25.46 7.77
N GLY A 349 -22.76 -25.20 9.08
CA GLY A 349 -21.92 -25.98 9.99
C GLY A 349 -20.44 -25.60 9.97
N LYS A 350 -20.04 -24.58 9.21
CA LYS A 350 -18.66 -24.07 9.16
C LYS A 350 -18.41 -23.08 10.30
N THR A 351 -17.33 -23.28 11.06
CA THR A 351 -16.83 -22.33 12.06
C THR A 351 -16.01 -21.23 11.40
N THR A 352 -16.20 -19.98 11.80
CA THR A 352 -15.45 -18.81 11.32
C THR A 352 -14.88 -18.03 12.50
N VAL A 353 -13.70 -17.45 12.32
CA VAL A 353 -13.03 -16.60 13.32
C VAL A 353 -12.85 -15.20 12.74
N GLY A 354 -13.35 -14.18 13.44
CA GLY A 354 -13.32 -12.80 12.98
C GLY A 354 -14.28 -12.53 11.79
N PRO A 355 -14.09 -11.43 11.04
CA PRO A 355 -13.06 -10.37 11.26
C PRO A 355 -13.39 -9.46 12.45
N ASP A 356 -14.62 -9.50 12.95
CA ASP A 356 -15.03 -8.66 14.08
C ASP A 356 -14.34 -9.09 15.38
N SER A 357 -14.04 -8.13 16.25
CA SER A 357 -13.40 -8.38 17.55
C SER A 357 -14.05 -7.55 18.67
N VAL A 358 -14.08 -8.12 19.88
CA VAL A 358 -14.44 -7.38 21.10
C VAL A 358 -13.33 -6.40 21.54
N GLY A 359 -12.14 -6.52 20.95
CA GLY A 359 -11.00 -5.63 21.15
C GLY A 359 -10.63 -5.44 22.63
N PRO A 360 -10.53 -4.19 23.13
CA PRO A 360 -10.16 -3.93 24.52
C PRO A 360 -11.20 -4.41 25.54
N ARG A 361 -12.40 -4.80 25.09
CA ARG A 361 -13.48 -5.32 25.95
C ARG A 361 -13.39 -6.83 26.16
N LEU A 362 -12.32 -7.48 25.70
CA LEU A 362 -12.11 -8.92 25.82
C LEU A 362 -12.37 -9.44 27.24
N GLU A 363 -11.74 -8.82 28.24
CA GLU A 363 -11.87 -9.23 29.65
C GLU A 363 -13.28 -9.04 30.23
N LYS A 364 -14.17 -8.32 29.54
CA LYS A 364 -15.56 -8.08 29.95
C LYS A 364 -16.56 -8.94 29.17
N GLU A 365 -16.32 -9.12 27.88
CA GLU A 365 -17.29 -9.71 26.96
C GLU A 365 -17.03 -11.19 26.65
N SER A 366 -15.79 -11.68 26.76
CA SER A 366 -15.47 -13.07 26.44
C SER A 366 -15.96 -14.05 27.50
N ILE A 367 -16.32 -15.26 27.08
CA ILE A 367 -16.82 -16.33 27.95
C ILE A 367 -15.78 -16.70 29.02
N ALA A 368 -14.50 -16.77 28.66
CA ALA A 368 -13.39 -17.10 29.55
C ALA A 368 -13.31 -16.13 30.75
N PHE A 369 -13.74 -14.88 30.58
CA PHE A 369 -13.73 -13.84 31.61
C PHE A 369 -15.10 -13.56 32.24
N GLY A 370 -16.16 -14.27 31.85
CA GLY A 370 -17.49 -14.16 32.43
C GLY A 370 -18.51 -13.33 31.62
N GLY A 371 -18.14 -12.93 30.40
CA GLY A 371 -19.08 -12.38 29.43
C GLY A 371 -19.86 -13.46 28.67
N GLN A 372 -20.51 -13.08 27.58
CA GLN A 372 -21.39 -13.96 26.79
C GLN A 372 -20.92 -14.17 25.34
N THR A 373 -19.90 -13.44 24.90
CA THR A 373 -19.42 -13.45 23.53
C THR A 373 -18.35 -14.54 23.38
N LEU A 374 -18.52 -15.45 22.42
CA LEU A 374 -17.51 -16.46 22.11
C LEU A 374 -16.40 -15.85 21.23
N THR A 375 -15.16 -15.98 21.68
CA THR A 375 -13.96 -15.38 21.09
C THR A 375 -12.84 -16.40 20.90
N ALA A 376 -11.80 -16.05 20.12
CA ALA A 376 -10.64 -16.90 19.87
C ALA A 376 -9.90 -17.28 21.17
N THR A 377 -9.81 -16.36 22.14
CA THR A 377 -9.24 -16.64 23.47
C THR A 377 -10.01 -17.74 24.20
N ASP A 378 -11.32 -17.85 24.00
CA ASP A 378 -12.16 -18.89 24.64
C ASP A 378 -11.88 -20.30 24.10
N LEU A 379 -11.36 -20.40 22.87
CA LEU A 379 -10.94 -21.68 22.29
C LEU A 379 -9.64 -22.17 22.92
N VAL A 380 -8.74 -21.25 23.24
CA VAL A 380 -7.40 -21.54 23.79
C VAL A 380 -7.47 -21.78 25.29
N MET A 381 -8.15 -20.88 26.02
CA MET A 381 -8.25 -20.99 27.47
C MET A 381 -9.09 -22.20 27.90
N SER A 382 -8.67 -22.81 29.00
CA SER A 382 -9.40 -23.90 29.64
C SER A 382 -9.73 -23.51 31.08
N ASN A 383 -11.01 -23.20 31.33
CA ASN A 383 -11.55 -22.97 32.65
C ASN A 383 -13.03 -23.42 32.73
N VAL A 384 -13.60 -23.39 33.93
CA VAL A 384 -15.00 -23.80 34.20
C VAL A 384 -16.02 -23.12 33.28
N ARG A 385 -15.73 -21.91 32.78
CA ARG A 385 -16.63 -21.16 31.90
C ARG A 385 -16.50 -21.59 30.44
N THR A 386 -15.31 -21.97 30.00
CA THR A 386 -15.06 -22.43 28.62
C THR A 386 -15.39 -23.90 28.41
N GLU A 387 -15.68 -24.68 29.46
CA GLU A 387 -16.14 -26.08 29.35
C GLU A 387 -17.45 -26.24 28.55
N ILE A 388 -18.25 -25.18 28.44
CA ILE A 388 -19.46 -25.17 27.61
C ILE A 388 -19.16 -25.24 26.10
N ILE A 389 -17.91 -24.99 25.71
CA ILE A 389 -17.45 -25.00 24.33
C ILE A 389 -17.12 -26.45 23.96
N SER A 390 -17.89 -27.02 23.05
CA SER A 390 -17.66 -28.41 22.60
C SER A 390 -16.28 -28.60 21.98
N ASP A 391 -15.69 -29.78 22.19
CA ASP A 391 -14.39 -30.16 21.59
C ASP A 391 -14.37 -29.99 20.06
N ARG A 392 -15.50 -30.27 19.40
CA ARG A 392 -15.66 -30.08 17.96
C ARG A 392 -15.50 -28.62 17.56
N LEU A 393 -16.19 -27.70 18.24
CA LEU A 393 -16.09 -26.27 17.96
C LEU A 393 -14.67 -25.73 18.21
N ARG A 394 -13.99 -26.25 19.24
CA ARG A 394 -12.59 -25.93 19.53
C ARG A 394 -11.66 -26.41 18.42
N ALA A 395 -11.82 -27.65 17.97
CA ALA A 395 -11.05 -28.20 16.85
C ALA A 395 -11.30 -27.42 15.54
N ASP A 396 -12.56 -27.18 15.19
CA ASP A 396 -12.93 -26.44 13.98
C ASP A 396 -12.40 -25.00 14.01
N GLY A 397 -12.49 -24.33 15.18
CA GLY A 397 -11.95 -22.99 15.37
C GLY A 397 -10.42 -22.93 15.28
N TYR A 398 -9.70 -23.91 15.85
CA TYR A 398 -8.25 -24.01 15.70
C TYR A 398 -7.83 -24.27 14.26
N SER A 399 -8.52 -25.15 13.54
CA SER A 399 -8.25 -25.37 12.11
C SER A 399 -8.42 -24.09 11.30
N GLU A 400 -9.43 -23.28 11.61
CA GLU A 400 -9.63 -21.99 10.92
C GLU A 400 -8.56 -20.95 11.30
N ILE A 401 -8.15 -20.87 12.57
CA ILE A 401 -7.03 -20.00 13.02
C ILE A 401 -5.73 -20.41 12.33
N GLN A 402 -5.42 -21.72 12.33
CA GLN A 402 -4.24 -22.27 11.68
C GLN A 402 -4.24 -21.95 10.18
N ARG A 403 -5.36 -22.22 9.49
CA ARG A 403 -5.51 -21.88 8.06
C ARG A 403 -5.28 -20.40 7.80
N ALA A 404 -5.89 -19.51 8.59
CA ALA A 404 -5.74 -18.07 8.44
C ALA A 404 -4.29 -17.60 8.65
N LEU A 405 -3.58 -18.16 9.63
CA LEU A 405 -2.17 -17.86 9.89
C LEU A 405 -1.26 -18.42 8.79
N GLU A 406 -1.47 -19.66 8.34
CA GLU A 406 -0.71 -20.27 7.24
C GLU A 406 -0.86 -19.47 5.95
N ASP A 407 -2.10 -19.11 5.60
CA ASP A 407 -2.39 -18.25 4.44
C ASP A 407 -1.63 -16.92 4.55
N ALA A 408 -1.67 -16.28 5.72
CA ALA A 408 -1.01 -14.99 5.97
C ALA A 408 0.52 -15.08 5.99
N ILE A 409 1.09 -16.14 6.58
CA ILE A 409 2.54 -16.42 6.56
C ILE A 409 3.03 -16.57 5.12
N ASP A 410 2.29 -17.33 4.32
CA ASP A 410 2.66 -17.50 2.92
C ASP A 410 2.56 -16.19 2.13
N GLN A 411 1.69 -15.25 2.52
CA GLN A 411 1.58 -13.92 1.89
C GLN A 411 2.87 -13.12 2.09
N VAL A 412 3.50 -13.25 3.26
CA VAL A 412 4.70 -12.49 3.60
C VAL A 412 5.98 -13.14 3.14
N LYS A 413 6.05 -14.47 3.00
CA LYS A 413 7.26 -15.14 2.48
C LYS A 413 7.68 -14.53 1.16
N THR A 414 8.95 -14.65 0.81
CA THR A 414 9.51 -14.34 -0.51
C THR A 414 9.96 -15.59 -1.26
N ARG A 415 10.42 -16.64 -0.59
CA ARG A 415 10.85 -17.92 -1.21
C ARG A 415 9.85 -19.05 -0.94
N GLN A 416 9.95 -20.09 -1.77
CA GLN A 416 9.33 -21.38 -1.52
C GLN A 416 10.15 -22.14 -0.47
N GLY A 417 9.50 -23.00 0.31
CA GLY A 417 10.11 -23.77 1.39
C GLY A 417 9.62 -23.35 2.78
N TYR A 418 10.17 -23.98 3.81
CA TYR A 418 9.85 -23.64 5.19
C TYR A 418 10.41 -22.25 5.53
N ALA A 419 9.54 -21.42 6.09
CA ALA A 419 9.97 -20.22 6.77
C ALA A 419 10.03 -20.50 8.26
N ARG A 420 11.02 -19.95 8.93
CA ARG A 420 11.08 -19.96 10.38
C ARG A 420 10.20 -18.83 10.89
N VAL A 421 9.18 -19.19 11.65
CA VAL A 421 8.26 -18.22 12.25
C VAL A 421 8.69 -17.99 13.69
N ILE A 422 8.85 -16.72 14.04
CA ILE A 422 8.99 -16.26 15.41
C ILE A 422 7.63 -15.72 15.82
N LEU A 423 6.93 -16.47 16.68
CA LEU A 423 5.67 -16.04 17.28
C LEU A 423 5.99 -15.15 18.48
N VAL A 424 5.37 -13.98 18.56
CA VAL A 424 5.51 -13.08 19.70
C VAL A 424 4.16 -13.03 20.44
N GLY A 425 4.13 -13.49 21.70
CA GLY A 425 2.94 -13.47 22.58
C GLY A 425 3.22 -14.06 23.96
N LYS A 426 2.63 -13.49 25.04
CA LYS A 426 2.70 -13.98 26.43
C LYS A 426 1.32 -14.34 26.97
N ILE A 427 1.24 -15.28 27.93
CA ILE A 427 0.01 -15.61 28.65
C ILE A 427 -0.08 -14.76 29.91
N SER A 428 -1.28 -14.28 30.25
CA SER A 428 -1.52 -13.49 31.46
C SER A 428 -2.61 -14.09 32.35
N GLY A 429 -2.48 -13.90 33.65
CA GLY A 429 -3.52 -14.18 34.64
C GLY A 429 -3.86 -12.89 35.39
N HIS A 430 -5.14 -12.65 35.63
CA HIS A 430 -5.61 -11.41 36.25
C HIS A 430 -6.70 -11.67 37.28
N VAL A 431 -6.68 -10.93 38.39
CA VAL A 431 -7.67 -10.94 39.47
C VAL A 431 -8.03 -9.49 39.79
N ASP A 432 -9.25 -9.10 39.43
CA ASP A 432 -9.89 -7.86 39.87
C ASP A 432 -11.06 -8.24 40.78
N THR A 433 -11.00 -7.86 42.05
CA THR A 433 -12.03 -8.18 43.04
C THR A 433 -12.20 -7.08 44.07
N VAL A 434 -13.42 -6.89 44.56
CA VAL A 434 -13.70 -5.99 45.69
C VAL A 434 -13.70 -6.82 46.96
N VAL A 435 -12.78 -6.53 47.87
CA VAL A 435 -12.74 -7.14 49.20
C VAL A 435 -13.25 -6.14 50.24
N THR A 436 -14.02 -6.63 51.20
CA THR A 436 -14.45 -5.83 52.35
C THR A 436 -13.68 -6.35 53.57
N PRO A 437 -12.98 -5.49 54.33
CA PRO A 437 -12.24 -5.90 55.52
C PRO A 437 -13.16 -6.66 56.49
N GLY A 438 -12.89 -7.95 56.67
CA GLY A 438 -13.63 -8.87 57.53
C GLY A 438 -12.70 -9.46 58.59
N GLU A 439 -12.60 -10.80 58.64
CA GLU A 439 -11.68 -11.50 59.55
C GLU A 439 -10.20 -11.53 59.06
N LYS A 440 -9.96 -11.28 57.77
CA LYS A 440 -8.61 -11.24 57.14
C LYS A 440 -8.14 -9.82 56.88
N THR A 441 -6.83 -9.60 56.91
CA THR A 441 -6.23 -8.30 56.56
C THR A 441 -6.21 -8.09 55.04
N ILE A 442 -6.09 -6.83 54.61
CA ILE A 442 -5.99 -6.49 53.18
C ILE A 442 -4.73 -7.12 52.56
N GLU A 443 -3.63 -7.22 53.32
CA GLU A 443 -2.41 -7.90 52.90
C GLU A 443 -2.62 -9.40 52.65
N GLU A 444 -3.42 -10.08 53.49
CA GLU A 444 -3.76 -11.50 53.30
C GLU A 444 -4.65 -11.71 52.07
N GLU A 445 -5.56 -10.76 51.79
CA GLU A 445 -6.39 -10.77 50.59
C GLU A 445 -5.59 -10.47 49.32
N ILE A 446 -4.55 -9.63 49.39
CA ILE A 446 -3.60 -9.39 48.29
C ILE A 446 -2.82 -10.67 47.95
N GLU A 447 -2.28 -11.37 48.95
CA GLU A 447 -1.54 -12.61 48.72
C GLU A 447 -2.44 -13.72 48.17
N ALA A 448 -3.68 -13.80 48.64
CA ALA A 448 -4.69 -14.70 48.06
C ALA A 448 -5.01 -14.33 46.61
N ALA A 449 -5.13 -13.04 46.29
CA ALA A 449 -5.36 -12.55 44.93
C ALA A 449 -4.15 -12.81 44.00
N LYS A 450 -2.91 -12.69 44.49
CA LYS A 450 -1.68 -13.06 43.76
C LYS A 450 -1.63 -14.55 43.44
N LEU A 451 -1.83 -15.41 44.44
CA LEU A 451 -1.88 -16.86 44.23
C LEU A 451 -2.97 -17.24 43.23
N LEU A 452 -4.13 -16.60 43.31
CA LEU A 452 -5.22 -16.81 42.37
C LEU A 452 -4.89 -16.29 40.96
N ALA A 453 -4.18 -15.18 40.82
CA ALA A 453 -3.75 -14.66 39.53
C ALA A 453 -2.68 -15.56 38.87
N ILE A 454 -1.71 -16.06 39.66
CA ILE A 454 -0.75 -17.10 39.25
C ILE A 454 -1.49 -18.34 38.78
N GLN A 455 -2.42 -18.84 39.58
CA GLN A 455 -3.21 -20.02 39.25
C GLN A 455 -4.03 -19.81 37.96
N ARG A 456 -4.57 -18.61 37.72
CA ARG A 456 -5.26 -18.24 36.48
C ARG A 456 -4.32 -18.22 35.27
N CYS A 457 -3.08 -17.75 35.44
CA CYS A 457 -2.06 -17.75 34.39
C CYS A 457 -1.61 -19.17 34.04
N VAL A 458 -1.34 -20.02 35.04
CA VAL A 458 -1.03 -21.45 34.83
C VAL A 458 -2.20 -22.17 34.15
N SER A 459 -3.43 -21.92 34.62
CA SER A 459 -4.63 -22.52 34.01
C SER A 459 -4.88 -22.05 32.57
N ALA A 460 -4.40 -20.86 32.22
CA ALA A 460 -4.44 -20.32 30.87
C ALA A 460 -3.34 -20.88 29.95
N GLY A 461 -2.44 -21.73 30.48
CA GLY A 461 -1.35 -22.37 29.73
C GLY A 461 0.03 -21.73 29.94
N GLY A 462 0.20 -20.86 30.94
CA GLY A 462 1.49 -20.24 31.27
C GLY A 462 2.43 -21.18 32.05
N ASP A 463 3.69 -21.28 31.67
CA ASP A 463 4.73 -22.03 32.39
C ASP A 463 4.97 -21.41 33.76
N GLU A 464 4.64 -22.18 34.80
CA GLU A 464 4.75 -21.81 36.21
C GLU A 464 6.16 -21.31 36.58
N ASN A 465 7.21 -21.79 35.89
CA ASN A 465 8.59 -21.36 36.13
C ASN A 465 8.94 -19.99 35.55
N THR A 466 8.06 -19.44 34.70
CA THR A 466 8.24 -18.16 34.01
C THR A 466 7.23 -17.10 34.45
N ILE A 467 6.38 -17.41 35.46
CA ILE A 467 5.33 -16.50 35.91
C ILE A 467 5.89 -15.37 36.76
N GLU A 468 5.59 -14.14 36.34
CA GLU A 468 5.94 -12.90 37.03
C GLU A 468 4.68 -12.11 37.38
N ILE A 469 4.64 -11.54 38.59
CA ILE A 469 3.56 -10.64 39.02
C ILE A 469 3.85 -9.24 38.47
N VAL A 470 2.97 -8.76 37.61
CA VAL A 470 3.11 -7.53 36.81
C VAL A 470 2.51 -6.32 37.52
N GLU A 471 1.42 -6.52 38.25
CA GLU A 471 0.60 -5.45 38.79
C GLU A 471 -0.08 -5.93 40.08
N VAL A 472 -0.07 -5.08 41.12
CA VAL A 472 -0.79 -5.27 42.38
C VAL A 472 -1.26 -3.90 42.84
N ASP A 473 -2.49 -3.54 42.49
CA ASP A 473 -3.11 -2.26 42.81
C ASP A 473 -4.23 -2.42 43.83
N THR A 474 -4.32 -1.46 44.75
CA THR A 474 -5.35 -1.38 45.78
C THR A 474 -6.06 -0.04 45.72
N LEU A 475 -7.32 -0.03 45.26
CA LEU A 475 -8.12 1.18 45.09
C LEU A 475 -9.23 1.23 46.14
N PRO A 476 -9.21 2.18 47.09
CA PRO A 476 -10.32 2.38 48.02
C PRO A 476 -11.54 2.93 47.28
N ILE A 477 -12.71 2.31 47.48
CA ILE A 477 -13.94 2.71 46.77
C ILE A 477 -14.57 3.93 47.44
N SER A 478 -14.76 5.00 46.68
CA SER A 478 -15.39 6.24 47.16
C SER A 478 -16.87 6.02 47.51
N TYR A 479 -17.34 6.63 48.62
CA TYR A 479 -18.73 6.59 49.11
C TYR A 479 -19.23 5.26 49.71
N VAL A 480 -18.33 4.34 50.07
CA VAL A 480 -18.66 3.10 50.81
C VAL A 480 -18.00 3.13 52.19
N THR A 481 -18.78 3.08 53.27
CA THR A 481 -18.29 3.29 54.66
C THR A 481 -17.72 2.03 55.34
N ASN A 482 -17.67 0.90 54.64
CA ASN A 482 -17.22 -0.40 55.18
C ASN A 482 -15.75 -0.71 54.87
N GLY A 483 -14.99 0.23 54.28
CA GLY A 483 -13.58 0.04 53.94
C GLY A 483 -13.33 -0.89 52.75
N SER A 484 -14.33 -1.12 51.88
CA SER A 484 -14.15 -1.93 50.68
C SER A 484 -13.04 -1.39 49.76
N THR A 485 -12.12 -2.28 49.40
CA THR A 485 -10.97 -2.00 48.54
C THR A 485 -11.05 -2.90 47.32
N GLN A 486 -10.95 -2.31 46.14
CA GLN A 486 -10.76 -3.07 44.91
C GLN A 486 -9.28 -3.48 44.82
N LEU A 487 -9.04 -4.78 44.72
CA LEU A 487 -7.73 -5.39 44.53
C LEU A 487 -7.60 -5.83 43.07
N VAL A 488 -6.55 -5.35 42.42
CA VAL A 488 -6.24 -5.64 41.02
C VAL A 488 -4.86 -6.27 40.97
N VAL A 489 -4.78 -7.57 40.66
CA VAL A 489 -3.52 -8.32 40.57
C VAL A 489 -3.36 -8.94 39.20
N ARG A 490 -2.27 -8.65 38.50
CA ARG A 490 -1.96 -9.20 37.18
C ARG A 490 -0.62 -9.93 37.21
N VAL A 491 -0.53 -11.06 36.52
CA VAL A 491 0.68 -11.87 36.34
C VAL A 491 0.83 -12.26 34.88
N VAL A 492 2.04 -12.54 34.40
CA VAL A 492 2.30 -13.06 33.04
C VAL A 492 3.32 -14.19 33.07
N GLY A 493 3.25 -15.11 32.13
CA GLY A 493 4.24 -16.17 31.91
C GLY A 493 4.33 -16.56 30.43
N ASP A 494 5.40 -17.26 30.08
CA ASP A 494 5.58 -17.85 28.75
C ASP A 494 4.65 -19.05 28.55
N LEU A 495 4.40 -19.47 27.31
CA LEU A 495 3.54 -20.62 27.02
C LEU A 495 4.24 -21.93 27.41
N LEU A 496 3.55 -22.80 28.17
CA LEU A 496 4.03 -24.13 28.54
C LEU A 496 4.29 -24.97 27.28
N ASN A 497 5.56 -25.26 27.00
CA ASN A 497 5.97 -26.03 25.84
C ASN A 497 5.59 -27.52 26.05
N THR A 498 4.47 -27.98 25.47
CA THR A 498 3.97 -29.35 25.63
C THR A 498 4.80 -30.35 24.83
N GLY A 499 6.02 -30.61 25.29
CA GLY A 499 6.91 -31.67 24.81
C GLY A 499 7.00 -32.87 25.75
N GLU A 500 6.77 -32.73 27.06
CA GLU A 500 6.98 -33.83 28.01
C GLU A 500 5.92 -33.91 29.14
N LYS A 501 5.10 -34.97 29.05
CA LYS A 501 4.42 -35.73 30.11
C LYS A 501 3.60 -34.99 31.19
N VAL A 502 2.27 -35.10 31.07
CA VAL A 502 1.35 -35.14 32.21
C VAL A 502 0.80 -36.55 32.36
N ARG A 503 1.21 -37.26 33.41
CA ARG A 503 0.41 -38.33 34.02
C ARG A 503 0.49 -38.23 35.54
N ASP A 504 -0.69 -38.41 36.11
CA ASP A 504 -1.04 -38.62 37.50
C ASP A 504 -1.09 -37.35 38.37
N LEU A 505 -2.32 -36.95 38.71
CA LEU A 505 -2.76 -36.89 40.10
C LEU A 505 -4.29 -36.95 40.21
N ASN A 506 -4.72 -37.72 41.19
CA ASN A 506 -6.04 -38.29 41.42
C ASN A 506 -7.18 -37.28 41.66
N THR A 507 -8.36 -37.68 41.16
CA THR A 507 -9.73 -37.43 41.64
C THR A 507 -9.89 -36.87 43.05
N VAL A 508 -10.62 -35.74 43.15
CA VAL A 508 -11.44 -35.40 44.32
C VAL A 508 -12.82 -34.95 43.83
N THR A 509 -13.84 -35.74 44.19
CA THR A 509 -15.26 -35.47 43.94
C THR A 509 -15.85 -34.73 45.15
N ILE A 510 -16.43 -33.55 44.96
CA ILE A 510 -17.33 -32.93 45.93
C ILE A 510 -18.60 -32.44 45.22
N SER A 511 -19.74 -32.86 45.77
CA SER A 511 -21.09 -32.71 45.26
C SER A 511 -21.65 -31.28 45.37
N ILE A 512 -22.26 -30.80 44.28
CA ILE A 512 -23.06 -29.57 44.25
C ILE A 512 -24.50 -29.90 44.65
N SER A 513 -25.03 -29.21 45.66
CA SER A 513 -26.47 -29.12 45.90
C SER A 513 -26.96 -27.67 45.80
N THR A 514 -27.75 -27.46 44.74
CA THR A 514 -28.93 -26.59 44.65
C THR A 514 -28.87 -25.17 45.21
N PHE A 515 -29.01 -24.17 44.33
CA PHE A 515 -30.09 -23.18 44.46
C PHE A 515 -30.51 -22.63 43.07
N LYS A 516 -31.82 -22.64 42.83
CA LYS A 516 -32.49 -22.19 41.60
C LYS A 516 -32.71 -20.67 41.58
N PRO A 517 -32.81 -20.06 40.38
CA PRO A 517 -32.80 -18.62 40.16
C PRO A 517 -34.19 -17.98 40.37
N ARG A 518 -34.21 -16.68 40.70
CA ARG A 518 -35.40 -15.82 40.56
C ARG A 518 -35.11 -14.70 39.56
N ARG A 519 -35.92 -14.68 38.49
CA ARG A 519 -36.10 -13.56 37.55
C ARG A 519 -37.00 -12.49 38.17
N ALA A 520 -36.72 -11.22 37.83
CA ALA A 520 -37.66 -10.15 37.50
C ALA A 520 -36.81 -8.99 36.94
N ASP A 521 -36.79 -8.72 35.64
CA ASP A 521 -37.76 -7.97 34.80
C ASP A 521 -37.62 -6.44 34.85
N SER A 522 -37.61 -5.87 33.63
CA SER A 522 -37.74 -4.47 33.21
C SER A 522 -36.56 -3.54 33.55
N GLY A 523 -35.96 -2.78 32.63
CA GLY A 523 -36.28 -2.47 31.24
C GLY A 523 -35.92 -1.01 31.02
N TYR A 524 -34.90 -0.71 30.22
CA TYR A 524 -34.70 0.60 29.58
C TYR A 524 -33.78 0.45 28.36
N SER A 525 -34.24 1.03 27.26
CA SER A 525 -33.61 1.12 25.94
C SER A 525 -32.38 2.02 25.97
N ALA A 526 -31.30 1.59 25.33
CA ALA A 526 -30.18 2.44 24.95
C ALA A 526 -29.84 2.18 23.47
N ASN A 527 -30.32 3.07 22.61
CA ASN A 527 -29.84 3.23 21.25
C ASN A 527 -28.53 4.04 21.28
N GLY A 528 -27.57 3.61 20.46
CA GLY A 528 -26.53 4.47 19.89
C GLY A 528 -25.12 4.28 20.45
N LEU A 529 -24.29 3.57 19.68
CA LEU A 529 -22.89 3.90 19.31
C LEU A 529 -22.17 2.62 18.83
N ASP A 530 -22.38 2.27 17.56
CA ASP A 530 -21.50 1.34 16.83
C ASP A 530 -20.74 2.16 15.79
N SER A 531 -19.45 2.41 16.03
CA SER A 531 -18.48 2.74 14.97
C SER A 531 -17.36 1.71 15.02
N PRO A 532 -17.10 0.94 13.95
CA PRO A 532 -16.01 -0.03 13.93
C PRO A 532 -14.65 0.69 13.98
N VAL A 533 -13.73 0.16 14.78
CA VAL A 533 -12.33 0.58 14.87
C VAL A 533 -11.62 0.15 13.58
N GLU A 534 -11.19 1.12 12.77
CA GLU A 534 -10.46 0.88 11.52
C GLU A 534 -9.04 0.33 11.78
N SER A 535 -8.65 -0.68 10.98
CA SER A 535 -7.36 -1.37 11.04
C SER A 535 -6.20 -0.47 10.60
N LYS A 536 -5.06 -0.59 11.28
CA LYS A 536 -3.77 0.00 10.88
C LYS A 536 -3.40 -0.42 9.45
N ALA A 537 -3.21 0.58 8.58
CA ALA A 537 -2.57 0.47 7.27
C ALA A 537 -3.02 -0.71 6.38
N SER A 538 -4.30 -0.74 5.99
CA SER A 538 -4.73 -1.51 4.81
C SER A 538 -5.04 -0.54 3.66
N THR A 539 -4.59 -0.88 2.45
CA THR A 539 -4.65 -0.08 1.22
C THR A 539 -6.06 0.06 0.62
N HIS A 540 -7.11 -0.27 1.36
CA HIS A 540 -8.47 -0.34 0.83
C HIS A 540 -9.14 1.03 0.92
N ASP A 541 -9.43 1.62 -0.24
CA ASP A 541 -10.33 2.77 -0.34
C ASP A 541 -11.74 2.29 0.04
N VAL A 542 -12.24 2.72 1.20
CA VAL A 542 -13.65 2.55 1.55
C VAL A 542 -14.42 3.65 0.82
N LEU A 543 -14.91 3.35 -0.38
CA LEU A 543 -15.87 4.20 -1.08
C LEU A 543 -17.22 4.13 -0.36
N GLU A 544 -17.96 5.25 -0.32
CA GLU A 544 -19.39 5.23 -0.03
C GLU A 544 -20.08 4.13 -0.88
N TYR A 545 -21.10 3.47 -0.34
CA TYR A 545 -21.77 2.37 -1.03
C TYR A 545 -22.49 2.87 -2.30
N ILE A 546 -21.77 2.87 -3.41
CA ILE A 546 -22.30 3.08 -4.75
C ILE A 546 -22.63 1.70 -5.32
N ASP A 547 -23.89 1.50 -5.71
CA ASP A 547 -24.28 0.29 -6.44
C ASP A 547 -23.74 0.33 -7.88
N LEU A 548 -22.55 -0.25 -8.05
CA LEU A 548 -21.85 -0.31 -9.34
C LEU A 548 -22.56 -1.17 -10.39
N GLU A 549 -23.49 -2.05 -10.00
CA GLU A 549 -24.24 -2.88 -10.94
C GLU A 549 -25.34 -2.11 -11.65
N SER A 550 -26.04 -1.23 -10.91
CA SER A 550 -27.06 -0.36 -11.48
C SER A 550 -26.48 0.89 -12.14
N TYR A 551 -25.20 1.21 -11.93
CA TYR A 551 -24.54 2.31 -12.63
C TYR A 551 -24.70 2.22 -14.15
N ARG A 552 -25.00 3.37 -14.77
CA ARG A 552 -25.13 3.53 -16.22
C ARG A 552 -24.32 4.76 -16.67
N PRO A 553 -23.51 4.65 -17.74
CA PRO A 553 -22.81 5.81 -18.29
C PRO A 553 -23.83 6.82 -18.86
N ARG A 554 -23.51 8.11 -18.78
CA ARG A 554 -24.35 9.16 -19.37
C ARG A 554 -24.10 9.26 -20.87
N ILE A 555 -25.09 8.86 -21.67
CA ILE A 555 -25.04 8.88 -23.13
C ILE A 555 -26.06 9.88 -23.66
N GLU A 556 -25.62 10.80 -24.52
CA GLU A 556 -26.45 11.80 -25.20
C GLU A 556 -26.18 11.76 -26.71
N GLY A 557 -27.05 11.08 -27.46
CA GLY A 557 -26.82 10.82 -28.88
C GLY A 557 -25.54 10.02 -29.10
N ASP A 558 -24.62 10.55 -29.90
CA ASP A 558 -23.34 9.92 -30.20
C ASP A 558 -22.23 10.23 -29.17
N LEU A 559 -22.54 10.95 -28.09
CA LEU A 559 -21.58 11.36 -27.06
C LEU A 559 -21.79 10.59 -25.76
N TRP A 560 -20.72 10.02 -25.24
CA TRP A 560 -20.61 9.50 -23.88
C TRP A 560 -19.90 10.54 -23.00
N HIS A 561 -20.62 11.05 -22.00
CA HIS A 561 -20.11 12.00 -21.02
C HIS A 561 -19.51 11.24 -19.84
N LEU A 562 -18.21 11.39 -19.61
CA LEU A 562 -17.49 10.63 -18.58
C LEU A 562 -17.78 11.20 -17.18
N SER A 563 -18.04 10.31 -16.23
CA SER A 563 -18.05 10.59 -14.80
C SER A 563 -16.75 10.15 -14.11
N GLU A 564 -16.58 10.49 -12.84
CA GLU A 564 -15.47 9.97 -12.02
C GLU A 564 -15.46 8.44 -11.94
N ILE A 565 -16.64 7.80 -11.92
CA ILE A 565 -16.79 6.35 -11.92
C ILE A 565 -16.31 5.77 -13.26
N ASP A 566 -16.66 6.42 -14.38
CA ASP A 566 -16.18 5.99 -15.70
C ASP A 566 -14.66 6.05 -15.79
N LEU A 567 -14.06 7.15 -15.31
CA LEU A 567 -12.60 7.29 -15.28
C LEU A 567 -11.93 6.23 -14.40
N LYS A 568 -12.56 5.85 -13.28
CA LYS A 568 -12.04 4.80 -12.41
C LYS A 568 -12.05 3.44 -13.11
N PHE A 569 -13.13 3.12 -13.84
CA PHE A 569 -13.19 1.90 -14.64
C PHE A 569 -12.16 1.94 -15.78
N LEU A 570 -12.04 3.07 -16.48
CA LEU A 570 -10.99 3.22 -17.49
C LEU A 570 -9.59 3.01 -16.90
N MET A 571 -9.32 3.47 -15.68
CA MET A 571 -7.97 3.36 -15.08
C MET A 571 -7.51 1.90 -14.91
N ASP A 572 -8.36 1.04 -14.35
CA ASP A 572 -8.04 -0.40 -14.24
C ASP A 572 -8.07 -1.07 -15.62
N GLY A 573 -9.02 -0.69 -16.48
CA GLY A 573 -9.19 -1.23 -17.83
C GLY A 573 -8.01 -1.01 -18.76
N THR A 574 -7.55 0.23 -18.88
CA THR A 574 -6.40 0.58 -19.71
C THR A 574 -5.11 0.00 -19.15
N GLY A 575 -5.02 -0.18 -17.83
CA GLY A 575 -3.92 -0.89 -17.18
C GLY A 575 -3.85 -2.37 -17.57
N VAL A 576 -4.99 -3.07 -17.66
CA VAL A 576 -5.06 -4.46 -18.17
C VAL A 576 -4.63 -4.51 -19.63
N LEU A 577 -5.15 -3.60 -20.47
CA LEU A 577 -4.84 -3.54 -21.89
C LEU A 577 -3.42 -3.03 -22.21
N ALA A 578 -2.69 -2.55 -21.20
CA ALA A 578 -1.30 -2.13 -21.33
C ALA A 578 -0.33 -3.31 -21.44
N VAL A 579 -0.72 -4.53 -21.05
CA VAL A 579 0.10 -5.76 -21.15
C VAL A 579 1.48 -5.60 -20.46
N GLY A 580 1.53 -4.83 -19.38
CA GLY A 580 2.76 -4.51 -18.64
C GLY A 580 3.50 -3.23 -19.09
N SER A 581 3.01 -2.52 -20.12
CA SER A 581 3.63 -1.37 -20.79
C SER A 581 2.95 -0.01 -20.49
N CYS A 582 3.30 1.02 -21.28
CA CYS A 582 2.58 2.29 -21.45
C CYS A 582 2.49 3.22 -20.24
N GLY A 583 3.28 2.93 -19.20
CA GLY A 583 3.34 3.71 -17.96
C GLY A 583 2.05 3.70 -17.14
N GLU A 584 2.16 4.13 -15.89
CA GLU A 584 1.05 4.07 -14.96
C GLU A 584 -0.02 5.13 -15.30
N PRO A 585 -1.31 4.76 -15.43
CA PRO A 585 -2.37 5.71 -15.79
C PRO A 585 -2.69 6.74 -14.69
N TYR A 586 -2.22 6.51 -13.45
CA TYR A 586 -2.65 7.26 -12.27
C TYR A 586 -2.47 8.79 -12.40
N PRO A 587 -1.32 9.34 -12.83
CA PRO A 587 -1.18 10.80 -12.93
C PRO A 587 -2.13 11.46 -13.95
N SER A 588 -2.32 10.87 -15.13
CA SER A 588 -3.28 11.39 -16.14
C SER A 588 -4.74 11.16 -15.74
N TYR A 589 -5.04 10.05 -15.05
CA TYR A 589 -6.36 9.80 -14.44
C TYR A 589 -6.72 10.91 -13.45
N ILE A 590 -5.78 11.28 -12.58
CA ILE A 590 -5.95 12.37 -11.62
C ILE A 590 -6.20 13.71 -12.34
N ALA A 591 -5.45 14.01 -13.42
CA ALA A 591 -5.70 15.22 -14.22
C ALA A 591 -7.10 15.23 -14.86
N CYS A 592 -7.64 14.08 -15.25
CA CYS A 592 -9.01 13.97 -15.75
C CYS A 592 -10.06 14.24 -14.65
N LEU A 593 -9.84 13.73 -13.43
CA LEU A 593 -10.73 14.02 -12.29
C LEU A 593 -10.75 15.51 -11.97
N ILE A 594 -9.61 16.21 -12.05
CA ILE A 594 -9.56 17.66 -11.83
C ILE A 594 -10.42 18.40 -12.86
N ALA A 595 -10.34 18.02 -14.14
CA ALA A 595 -11.18 18.62 -15.17
C ALA A 595 -12.68 18.44 -14.84
N LEU A 596 -13.10 17.23 -14.47
CA LEU A 596 -14.49 16.98 -14.06
C LEU A 596 -14.88 17.80 -12.82
N GLY A 597 -14.02 17.85 -11.80
CA GLY A 597 -14.23 18.61 -10.57
C GLY A 597 -14.36 20.13 -10.79
N ASN A 598 -13.72 20.66 -11.84
CA ASN A 598 -13.87 22.05 -12.28
C ASN A 598 -15.20 22.31 -13.03
N GLY A 599 -16.06 21.29 -13.16
CA GLY A 599 -17.31 21.37 -13.92
C GLY A 599 -17.11 21.24 -15.43
N GLU A 600 -15.95 20.79 -15.87
CA GLU A 600 -15.63 20.63 -17.29
C GLU A 600 -16.05 19.25 -17.78
N GLY A 601 -16.35 19.13 -19.09
CA GLY A 601 -16.81 17.88 -19.68
C GLY A 601 -15.69 17.12 -20.39
N LEU A 602 -15.49 15.86 -20.02
CA LEU A 602 -14.74 14.86 -20.81
C LEU A 602 -15.74 14.02 -21.60
N ARG A 603 -15.50 13.84 -22.90
CA ARG A 603 -16.46 13.22 -23.81
C ARG A 603 -15.78 12.23 -24.74
N ILE A 604 -16.43 11.09 -24.95
CA ILE A 604 -16.08 10.10 -25.95
C ILE A 604 -17.17 10.10 -27.03
N ILE A 605 -16.79 10.08 -28.31
CA ILE A 605 -17.71 10.02 -29.45
C ILE A 605 -17.68 8.64 -30.09
N ARG A 606 -18.85 8.15 -30.51
CA ARG A 606 -18.99 6.84 -31.15
C ARG A 606 -18.27 6.79 -32.51
N GLN A 607 -17.64 5.67 -32.80
CA GLN A 607 -16.83 5.47 -34.01
C GLN A 607 -17.67 5.35 -35.29
N ASP A 608 -18.80 4.64 -35.23
CA ASP A 608 -19.61 4.26 -36.40
C ASP A 608 -20.47 5.40 -36.98
N THR A 609 -20.56 6.55 -36.33
CA THR A 609 -21.28 7.74 -36.84
C THR A 609 -20.37 8.89 -37.23
N ILE A 610 -19.04 8.73 -37.09
CA ILE A 610 -18.10 9.79 -37.45
C ILE A 610 -18.23 10.14 -38.95
N PRO A 611 -18.33 11.44 -39.33
CA PRO A 611 -18.41 11.84 -40.73
C PRO A 611 -17.17 11.43 -41.53
N ASP A 612 -17.32 11.02 -42.79
CA ASP A 612 -16.21 10.55 -43.63
C ASP A 612 -15.09 11.59 -43.83
N ASP A 613 -15.46 12.87 -43.83
CA ASP A 613 -14.59 14.04 -44.00
C ASP A 613 -14.05 14.59 -42.67
N ALA A 614 -14.41 13.99 -41.53
CA ALA A 614 -13.88 14.38 -40.23
C ALA A 614 -12.35 14.21 -40.19
N LEU A 615 -11.68 15.08 -39.44
CA LEU A 615 -10.25 14.99 -39.18
C LEU A 615 -10.01 14.60 -37.72
N ILE A 616 -9.25 13.52 -37.51
CA ILE A 616 -8.97 12.98 -36.18
C ILE A 616 -7.48 13.02 -35.92
N MET A 617 -7.09 13.53 -34.77
CA MET A 617 -5.68 13.66 -34.37
C MET A 617 -5.29 12.51 -33.45
N SER A 618 -4.22 11.78 -33.79
CA SER A 618 -3.62 10.83 -32.85
C SER A 618 -2.95 11.57 -31.70
N ALA A 619 -3.11 11.09 -30.47
CA ALA A 619 -2.50 11.67 -29.28
C ALA A 619 -1.85 10.57 -28.43
N GLY A 620 -0.62 10.80 -27.99
CA GLY A 620 0.07 9.91 -27.07
C GLY A 620 1.39 10.49 -26.61
N PHE A 621 2.15 9.70 -25.87
CA PHE A 621 3.51 10.04 -25.45
C PHE A 621 4.53 9.09 -26.05
N MET A 622 5.70 9.63 -26.34
CA MET A 622 6.93 8.87 -26.59
C MET A 622 7.91 9.19 -25.46
N GLY A 623 8.60 8.16 -24.96
CA GLY A 623 9.67 8.34 -23.97
C GLY A 623 9.68 7.27 -22.89
N SER A 624 10.38 7.56 -21.80
CA SER A 624 10.53 6.63 -20.68
C SER A 624 9.37 6.74 -19.69
N PRO A 625 8.65 5.64 -19.37
CA PRO A 625 7.65 5.61 -18.29
C PRO A 625 8.21 6.06 -16.93
N THR A 626 9.49 5.83 -16.65
CA THR A 626 10.11 6.26 -15.38
C THR A 626 10.32 7.77 -15.31
N VAL A 627 10.50 8.43 -16.46
CA VAL A 627 10.57 9.90 -16.52
C VAL A 627 9.21 10.50 -16.25
N TYR A 628 8.15 9.90 -16.78
CA TYR A 628 6.77 10.34 -16.57
C TYR A 628 6.35 10.34 -15.09
N LEU A 629 6.85 9.40 -14.27
CA LEU A 629 6.57 9.36 -12.83
C LEU A 629 7.22 10.51 -12.03
N GLU A 630 8.31 11.09 -12.54
CA GLU A 630 9.06 12.16 -11.88
C GLU A 630 8.78 13.54 -12.50
N ARG A 631 8.57 13.59 -13.81
CA ARG A 631 8.17 14.75 -14.60
C ARG A 631 6.79 14.47 -15.20
N ILE A 632 5.77 14.71 -14.39
CA ILE A 632 4.37 14.57 -14.82
C ILE A 632 4.11 15.57 -15.95
N PRO A 633 3.41 15.17 -17.03
CA PRO A 633 3.09 16.09 -18.10
C PRO A 633 2.42 17.38 -17.63
N GLY A 634 2.78 18.46 -18.29
CA GLY A 634 2.10 19.74 -18.19
C GLY A 634 0.81 19.77 -19.02
N LEU A 635 0.46 20.97 -19.45
CA LEU A 635 -0.77 21.21 -20.22
C LEU A 635 -0.56 21.22 -21.73
N ASN A 636 0.69 21.17 -22.19
CA ASN A 636 1.07 21.70 -23.50
C ASN A 636 1.72 20.68 -24.42
N GLU A 637 2.31 19.60 -23.89
CA GLU A 637 3.11 18.64 -24.64
C GLU A 637 2.38 18.12 -25.88
N ILE A 638 1.17 17.56 -25.70
CA ILE A 638 0.36 17.11 -26.84
C ILE A 638 -0.31 18.29 -27.54
N THR A 639 -0.83 19.27 -26.79
CA THR A 639 -1.59 20.40 -27.33
C THR A 639 -0.79 21.21 -28.35
N ASP A 640 0.45 21.55 -28.03
CA ASP A 640 1.35 22.30 -28.91
C ASP A 640 1.85 21.45 -30.06
N THR A 641 2.05 20.15 -29.84
CA THR A 641 2.39 19.19 -30.90
C THR A 641 1.26 19.05 -31.93
N ILE A 642 -0.01 19.01 -31.48
CA ILE A 642 -1.19 19.03 -32.38
C ILE A 642 -1.19 20.32 -33.20
N LYS A 643 -1.00 21.49 -32.57
CA LYS A 643 -0.96 22.78 -33.28
C LYS A 643 0.16 22.82 -34.32
N ALA A 644 1.35 22.33 -33.98
CA ALA A 644 2.50 22.30 -34.88
C ALA A 644 2.22 21.42 -36.11
N LEU A 645 1.67 20.22 -35.91
CA LEU A 645 1.33 19.32 -37.00
C LEU A 645 0.18 19.87 -37.86
N MET A 646 -0.85 20.47 -37.25
CA MET A 646 -1.94 21.12 -37.97
C MET A 646 -1.42 22.25 -38.86
N LEU A 647 -0.54 23.10 -38.34
CA LEU A 647 0.09 24.17 -39.11
C LEU A 647 0.88 23.62 -40.31
N ALA A 648 1.68 22.58 -40.08
CA ALA A 648 2.51 21.98 -41.12
C ALA A 648 1.71 21.24 -42.20
N THR A 649 0.54 20.71 -41.84
CA THR A 649 -0.37 20.00 -42.76
C THR A 649 -1.43 20.91 -43.38
N GLY A 650 -1.49 22.19 -43.01
CA GLY A 650 -2.45 23.16 -43.53
C GLY A 650 -3.87 22.99 -42.99
N ASN A 651 -4.05 22.31 -41.85
CA ASN A 651 -5.33 22.11 -41.20
C ASN A 651 -5.60 23.21 -40.16
N SER A 652 -6.81 23.78 -40.18
CA SER A 652 -7.22 24.84 -39.24
C SER A 652 -8.02 24.33 -38.05
N SER A 653 -8.63 23.15 -38.16
CA SER A 653 -9.40 22.49 -37.10
C SER A 653 -9.36 20.97 -37.26
N PHE A 654 -9.74 20.26 -36.19
CA PHE A 654 -10.00 18.83 -36.20
C PHE A 654 -11.29 18.55 -35.41
N ASP A 655 -11.81 17.32 -35.51
CA ASP A 655 -13.12 16.93 -35.00
C ASP A 655 -13.05 16.07 -33.74
N ALA A 656 -12.05 15.20 -33.62
CA ALA A 656 -11.81 14.39 -32.43
C ALA A 656 -10.33 14.05 -32.24
N THR A 657 -9.94 13.60 -31.05
CA THR A 657 -8.66 12.89 -30.85
C THR A 657 -8.87 11.39 -30.81
N VAL A 658 -7.81 10.62 -30.99
CA VAL A 658 -7.78 9.17 -30.75
C VAL A 658 -6.43 8.84 -30.10
N PRO A 659 -6.38 7.98 -29.09
CA PRO A 659 -5.09 7.58 -28.53
C PRO A 659 -4.28 6.77 -29.56
N ASN A 660 -2.96 6.91 -29.51
CA ASN A 660 -2.10 6.04 -30.32
C ASN A 660 -2.34 4.56 -29.98
N GLU A 661 -2.54 4.25 -28.70
CA GLU A 661 -2.84 2.92 -28.20
C GLU A 661 -3.73 3.00 -26.95
N ILE A 662 -4.53 1.97 -26.69
CA ILE A 662 -5.47 1.95 -25.56
C ILE A 662 -4.81 1.64 -24.19
N GLY A 663 -3.53 1.28 -24.17
CA GLY A 663 -2.81 0.89 -22.96
C GLY A 663 -2.34 2.06 -22.08
N GLY A 664 -2.42 1.90 -20.76
CA GLY A 664 -1.75 2.76 -19.77
C GLY A 664 -2.23 4.22 -19.78
N MET A 665 -1.30 5.17 -19.85
CA MET A 665 -1.57 6.61 -19.75
C MET A 665 -2.16 7.24 -21.03
N ASN A 666 -1.87 6.68 -22.20
CA ASN A 666 -2.16 7.28 -23.51
C ASN A 666 -3.65 7.62 -23.73
N PRO A 667 -4.62 6.80 -23.30
CA PRO A 667 -6.05 7.13 -23.39
C PRO A 667 -6.42 8.39 -22.61
N PHE A 668 -5.91 8.53 -21.39
CA PHE A 668 -6.19 9.70 -20.56
C PHE A 668 -5.56 10.97 -21.16
N GLU A 669 -4.36 10.86 -21.72
CA GLU A 669 -3.72 11.98 -22.41
C GLU A 669 -4.46 12.39 -23.69
N ALA A 670 -5.03 11.44 -24.42
CA ALA A 670 -5.91 11.73 -25.56
C ALA A 670 -7.21 12.42 -25.15
N LEU A 671 -7.81 12.02 -24.02
CA LEU A 671 -8.98 12.67 -23.41
C LEU A 671 -8.67 14.12 -23.01
N LEU A 672 -7.55 14.33 -22.31
CA LEU A 672 -7.09 15.65 -21.87
C LEU A 672 -6.79 16.55 -23.07
N ALA A 673 -6.12 16.03 -24.10
CA ALA A 673 -5.85 16.76 -25.33
C ALA A 673 -7.16 17.19 -26.02
N ALA A 674 -8.12 16.28 -26.21
CA ALA A 674 -9.41 16.60 -26.83
C ALA A 674 -10.14 17.69 -26.05
N HIS A 675 -10.22 17.50 -24.72
CA HIS A 675 -10.85 18.41 -23.80
C HIS A 675 -10.28 19.83 -23.91
N ARG A 676 -8.95 19.98 -23.97
CA ARG A 676 -8.27 21.28 -24.12
C ARG A 676 -8.62 22.00 -25.43
N PHE A 677 -9.06 21.29 -26.46
CA PHE A 677 -9.56 21.86 -27.72
C PHE A 677 -11.10 21.92 -27.79
N GLY A 678 -11.82 21.54 -26.74
CA GLY A 678 -13.28 21.46 -26.74
C GLY A 678 -13.85 20.36 -27.66
N LYS A 679 -13.05 19.32 -27.94
CA LYS A 679 -13.37 18.19 -28.82
C LYS A 679 -13.60 16.91 -28.01
N PRO A 680 -14.32 15.91 -28.56
CA PRO A 680 -14.39 14.57 -27.99
C PRO A 680 -13.19 13.71 -28.39
N THR A 681 -13.02 12.59 -27.70
CA THR A 681 -12.12 11.50 -28.12
C THR A 681 -12.92 10.38 -28.78
N LEU A 682 -12.42 9.79 -29.85
CA LEU A 682 -13.06 8.67 -30.54
C LEU A 682 -13.01 7.40 -29.69
N ASP A 683 -14.11 6.63 -29.62
CA ASP A 683 -14.12 5.29 -28.99
C ASP A 683 -13.37 4.25 -29.84
N SER A 684 -12.05 4.41 -29.91
CA SER A 684 -11.13 3.64 -30.73
C SER A 684 -9.69 3.92 -30.29
N ASP A 685 -8.73 3.22 -30.87
CA ASP A 685 -7.29 3.49 -30.80
C ASP A 685 -6.61 3.01 -32.10
N CYS A 686 -5.30 3.21 -32.27
CA CYS A 686 -4.62 2.77 -33.50
C CYS A 686 -4.12 1.32 -33.45
N VAL A 687 -4.27 0.60 -32.33
CA VAL A 687 -3.62 -0.70 -32.09
C VAL A 687 -4.58 -1.79 -31.61
N ALA A 688 -5.53 -1.50 -30.72
CA ALA A 688 -6.34 -2.45 -29.93
C ALA A 688 -5.60 -3.15 -28.77
N ARG A 689 -4.30 -2.89 -28.60
CA ARG A 689 -3.46 -3.35 -27.49
C ARG A 689 -2.33 -2.35 -27.30
N ALA A 690 -1.35 -2.67 -26.46
CA ALA A 690 -0.09 -1.94 -26.42
C ALA A 690 0.94 -2.56 -27.36
N TYR A 691 1.83 -1.73 -27.91
CA TYR A 691 3.06 -2.16 -28.59
C TYR A 691 4.19 -1.15 -28.36
N PRO A 692 5.47 -1.57 -28.36
CA PRO A 692 6.58 -0.68 -28.01
C PRO A 692 6.94 0.34 -29.09
N MET A 693 6.56 0.13 -30.35
CA MET A 693 6.93 0.99 -31.48
C MET A 693 5.73 1.76 -32.03
N VAL A 694 5.93 3.02 -32.44
CA VAL A 694 4.85 3.89 -32.96
C VAL A 694 4.24 3.36 -34.24
N TRP A 695 5.01 2.66 -35.05
CA TRP A 695 4.54 2.10 -36.32
C TRP A 695 3.81 0.76 -36.18
N GLN A 696 3.76 0.15 -34.99
CA GLN A 696 2.99 -1.07 -34.74
C GLN A 696 1.50 -0.76 -34.57
N THR A 697 0.89 -0.21 -35.62
CA THR A 697 -0.52 0.18 -35.68
C THR A 697 -1.22 -0.52 -36.83
N VAL A 698 -2.54 -0.67 -36.73
CA VAL A 698 -3.34 -1.22 -37.85
C VAL A 698 -3.21 -0.37 -39.12
N ARG A 699 -2.92 0.92 -38.96
CA ARG A 699 -2.75 1.86 -40.07
C ARG A 699 -1.51 1.52 -40.88
N CYS A 700 -0.41 1.20 -40.21
CA CYS A 700 0.82 0.80 -40.89
C CYS A 700 0.71 -0.59 -41.51
N LEU A 701 -0.15 -1.49 -41.00
CA LEU A 701 -0.51 -2.73 -41.70
C LEU A 701 -1.18 -2.44 -43.05
N ASP A 702 -2.02 -1.41 -43.10
CA ASP A 702 -2.66 -0.93 -44.35
C ASP A 702 -1.73 -0.07 -45.23
N GLY A 703 -0.43 0.01 -44.88
CA GLY A 703 0.57 0.77 -45.63
C GLY A 703 0.50 2.29 -45.43
N VAL A 704 -0.26 2.77 -44.44
CA VAL A 704 -0.32 4.20 -44.09
C VAL A 704 0.97 4.60 -43.38
N SER A 705 1.59 5.70 -43.85
CA SER A 705 2.81 6.24 -43.24
C SER A 705 2.54 6.80 -41.83
N VAL A 706 3.52 6.66 -40.94
CA VAL A 706 3.56 7.34 -39.63
C VAL A 706 3.62 8.86 -39.81
N THR A 707 4.31 9.34 -40.86
CA THR A 707 4.45 10.75 -41.18
C THR A 707 3.30 11.25 -42.08
N PRO A 708 2.89 12.53 -41.98
CA PRO A 708 3.51 13.59 -41.19
C PRO A 708 3.29 13.40 -39.68
N ALA A 709 4.35 13.55 -38.89
CA ALA A 709 4.33 13.36 -37.44
C ALA A 709 4.99 14.53 -36.72
N ALA A 710 4.74 14.68 -35.43
CA ALA A 710 5.37 15.68 -34.60
C ALA A 710 5.61 15.17 -33.18
N VAL A 711 6.66 15.70 -32.55
CA VAL A 711 6.95 15.51 -31.13
C VAL A 711 7.18 16.87 -30.46
N GLY A 712 6.80 17.00 -29.19
CA GLY A 712 6.95 18.25 -28.46
C GLY A 712 7.17 18.12 -26.96
N ASN A 713 7.92 19.07 -26.42
CA ASN A 713 8.36 19.07 -25.04
C ASN A 713 7.44 19.85 -24.08
N GLY A 714 6.41 20.54 -24.57
CA GLY A 714 5.49 21.33 -23.72
C GLY A 714 6.05 22.67 -23.21
N CYS A 715 7.31 22.99 -23.52
CA CYS A 715 7.95 24.29 -23.32
C CYS A 715 7.94 25.16 -24.59
N GLY A 716 7.10 24.82 -25.58
CA GLY A 716 7.06 25.47 -26.90
C GLY A 716 8.07 24.93 -27.92
N GLY A 717 8.88 23.94 -27.56
CA GLY A 717 9.73 23.21 -28.50
C GLY A 717 8.96 22.08 -29.17
N THR A 718 8.81 22.15 -30.49
CA THR A 718 8.15 21.12 -31.31
C THR A 718 8.99 20.82 -32.54
N GLU A 719 9.08 19.54 -32.92
CA GLU A 719 9.74 19.08 -34.14
C GLU A 719 8.73 18.33 -35.01
N VAL A 720 8.68 18.68 -36.30
CA VAL A 720 7.73 18.11 -37.27
C VAL A 720 8.47 17.34 -38.36
N PHE A 721 8.06 16.10 -38.57
CA PHE A 721 8.59 15.16 -39.56
C PHE A 721 7.58 15.00 -40.68
N MET A 722 7.75 15.73 -41.79
CA MET A 722 6.78 15.72 -42.89
C MET A 722 6.77 14.43 -43.70
N THR A 723 7.94 13.79 -43.85
CA THR A 723 8.12 12.58 -44.67
C THR A 723 9.21 11.70 -44.08
N SER A 724 9.09 10.39 -44.26
CA SER A 724 10.13 9.40 -44.01
C SER A 724 10.14 8.36 -45.13
N ASN A 725 11.26 7.65 -45.33
CA ASN A 725 11.36 6.57 -46.32
C ASN A 725 10.75 5.26 -45.80
N SER A 726 10.69 5.09 -44.48
CA SER A 726 10.03 3.96 -43.83
C SER A 726 9.42 4.34 -42.47
N PRO A 727 8.53 3.49 -41.92
CA PRO A 727 8.02 3.66 -40.56
C PRO A 727 9.13 3.55 -39.49
N GLN A 728 10.13 2.69 -39.70
CA GLN A 728 11.26 2.52 -38.77
C GLN A 728 12.18 3.74 -38.77
N GLU A 729 12.37 4.41 -39.92
CA GLU A 729 13.11 5.67 -39.96
C GLU A 729 12.36 6.78 -39.21
N ALA A 730 11.03 6.86 -39.36
CA ALA A 730 10.22 7.82 -38.61
C ALA A 730 10.35 7.62 -37.09
N GLU A 731 10.27 6.37 -36.63
CA GLU A 731 10.48 5.97 -35.23
C GLU A 731 11.81 6.48 -34.68
N LEU A 732 12.91 6.22 -35.40
CA LEU A 732 14.25 6.61 -34.97
C LEU A 732 14.38 8.13 -34.88
N LEU A 733 13.94 8.87 -35.90
CA LEU A 733 13.99 10.33 -35.91
C LEU A 733 13.18 10.94 -34.76
N MET A 734 11.99 10.39 -34.50
CA MET A 734 11.13 10.84 -33.41
C MET A 734 11.74 10.52 -32.04
N ARG A 735 12.38 9.35 -31.86
CA ARG A 735 13.06 8.96 -30.61
C ARG A 735 14.30 9.81 -30.34
N ASP A 736 15.06 10.16 -31.36
CA ASP A 736 16.21 11.06 -31.23
C ASP A 736 15.75 12.45 -30.75
N ALA A 737 14.70 12.99 -31.37
CA ALA A 737 14.09 14.25 -30.93
C ALA A 737 13.55 14.15 -29.49
N CYS A 738 12.82 13.09 -29.16
CA CYS A 738 12.33 12.84 -27.79
C CYS A 738 13.47 12.79 -26.76
N THR A 739 14.59 12.15 -27.10
CA THR A 739 15.77 12.07 -26.23
C THR A 739 16.34 13.46 -25.95
N ASN A 740 16.52 14.27 -27.00
CA ASN A 740 16.99 15.66 -26.89
C ASN A 740 16.01 16.58 -26.13
N GLN A 741 14.72 16.23 -26.12
CA GLN A 741 13.66 16.96 -25.42
C GLN A 741 13.45 16.52 -23.96
N GLY A 742 14.40 15.78 -23.38
CA GLY A 742 14.34 15.33 -21.99
C GLY A 742 13.73 13.94 -21.79
N SER A 743 13.78 13.09 -22.83
CA SER A 743 13.39 11.67 -22.79
C SER A 743 11.92 11.37 -22.48
N LEU A 744 11.06 12.37 -22.63
CA LEU A 744 9.60 12.25 -22.62
C LEU A 744 9.01 13.42 -23.40
N SER A 745 8.18 13.14 -24.40
CA SER A 745 7.59 14.12 -25.30
C SER A 745 6.17 13.73 -25.69
N GLY A 746 5.30 14.72 -25.85
CA GLY A 746 4.01 14.52 -26.49
C GLY A 746 4.23 14.15 -27.95
N MET A 747 3.39 13.27 -28.47
CA MET A 747 3.52 12.70 -29.80
C MET A 747 2.18 12.74 -30.53
N VAL A 748 2.22 13.18 -31.78
CA VAL A 748 1.07 13.22 -32.70
C VAL A 748 1.56 12.71 -34.04
N ILE A 749 0.90 11.70 -34.58
CA ILE A 749 1.26 11.10 -35.87
C ILE A 749 0.23 11.46 -36.95
N ASN A 750 0.46 10.94 -38.16
CA ASN A 750 -0.32 11.21 -39.37
C ASN A 750 -1.84 11.35 -39.08
N PRO A 751 -2.46 12.51 -39.34
CA PRO A 751 -3.89 12.71 -39.09
C PRO A 751 -4.76 11.68 -39.79
N ILE A 752 -5.87 11.31 -39.16
CA ILE A 752 -6.77 10.24 -39.61
C ILE A 752 -8.03 10.88 -40.20
N LYS A 753 -8.43 10.43 -41.39
CA LYS A 753 -9.70 10.86 -41.98
C LYS A 753 -10.84 10.03 -41.41
N GLY A 754 -12.04 10.58 -41.27
CA GLY A 754 -13.18 9.87 -40.69
C GLY A 754 -13.53 8.56 -41.42
N LYS A 755 -13.34 8.52 -42.74
CA LYS A 755 -13.48 7.27 -43.51
C LYS A 755 -12.49 6.17 -43.07
N GLU A 756 -11.24 6.54 -42.78
CA GLU A 756 -10.21 5.64 -42.25
C GLU A 756 -10.46 5.31 -40.78
N ALA A 757 -11.00 6.26 -40.00
CA ALA A 757 -11.29 6.05 -38.60
C ALA A 757 -12.25 4.89 -38.33
N ARG A 758 -13.14 4.57 -39.28
CA ARG A 758 -14.07 3.43 -39.23
C ARG A 758 -13.39 2.07 -39.39
N SER A 759 -12.15 2.01 -39.91
CA SER A 759 -11.37 0.77 -40.02
C SER A 759 -10.38 0.58 -38.87
N LEU A 760 -10.26 1.56 -37.97
CA LEU A 760 -9.52 1.40 -36.72
C LEU A 760 -10.21 0.37 -35.79
N PRO A 761 -9.46 -0.22 -34.84
CA PRO A 761 -10.01 -0.98 -33.73
C PRO A 761 -11.29 -0.38 -33.15
N SER A 762 -12.37 -1.16 -33.15
CA SER A 762 -13.65 -0.68 -32.65
C SER A 762 -13.74 -0.76 -31.14
N ASN A 763 -14.32 0.28 -30.54
CA ASN A 763 -14.83 0.29 -29.16
C ASN A 763 -13.74 0.11 -28.09
N SER A 764 -12.52 0.60 -28.32
CA SER A 764 -11.38 0.39 -27.41
C SER A 764 -11.59 1.01 -26.02
N TYR A 765 -12.18 2.20 -25.90
CA TYR A 765 -12.53 2.78 -24.60
C TYR A 765 -13.67 2.01 -23.95
N SER A 766 -14.69 1.63 -24.72
CA SER A 766 -15.77 0.78 -24.24
C SER A 766 -15.26 -0.55 -23.69
N TRP A 767 -14.23 -1.13 -24.31
CA TRP A 767 -13.59 -2.36 -23.87
C TRP A 767 -12.86 -2.18 -22.54
N ALA A 768 -11.99 -1.17 -22.46
CA ALA A 768 -11.29 -0.81 -21.23
C ALA A 768 -12.29 -0.58 -20.07
N TRP A 769 -13.36 0.18 -20.34
CA TRP A 769 -14.39 0.46 -19.34
C TRP A 769 -15.10 -0.81 -18.85
N GLN A 770 -15.43 -1.75 -19.75
CA GLN A 770 -16.04 -3.03 -19.37
C GLN A 770 -15.13 -3.88 -18.48
N ILE A 771 -13.83 -3.96 -18.82
CA ILE A 771 -12.81 -4.64 -18.03
C ILE A 771 -12.75 -4.05 -16.61
N GLY A 772 -12.55 -2.73 -16.52
CA GLY A 772 -12.44 -2.07 -15.22
C GLY A 772 -13.71 -2.13 -14.39
N ARG A 773 -14.89 -2.05 -15.04
CA ARG A 773 -16.18 -2.25 -14.37
C ARG A 773 -16.31 -3.64 -13.78
N SER A 774 -15.88 -4.68 -14.50
CA SER A 774 -15.89 -6.07 -14.02
C SER A 774 -15.02 -6.24 -12.77
N ILE A 775 -13.81 -5.66 -12.79
CA ILE A 775 -12.89 -5.65 -11.64
C ILE A 775 -13.52 -4.89 -10.46
N ALA A 776 -14.07 -3.70 -10.69
CA ALA A 776 -14.64 -2.86 -9.64
C ALA A 776 -15.88 -3.50 -8.98
N ILE A 777 -16.79 -4.10 -9.75
CA ILE A 777 -17.93 -4.86 -9.23
C ILE A 777 -17.43 -6.04 -8.38
N SER A 778 -16.41 -6.75 -8.83
CA SER A 778 -15.85 -7.88 -8.10
C SER A 778 -15.25 -7.47 -6.77
N ARG A 779 -14.50 -6.35 -6.74
CA ARG A 779 -13.97 -5.75 -5.51
C ARG A 779 -15.09 -5.37 -4.54
N SER A 780 -16.14 -4.71 -5.03
CA SER A 780 -17.31 -4.32 -4.21
C SER A 780 -18.03 -5.53 -3.61
N LYS A 781 -18.20 -6.60 -4.41
CA LYS A 781 -18.81 -7.87 -3.98
C LYS A 781 -17.89 -8.78 -3.16
N LYS A 782 -16.60 -8.45 -3.06
CA LYS A 782 -15.56 -9.30 -2.48
C LYS A 782 -15.49 -10.68 -3.15
N THR A 783 -15.72 -10.74 -4.47
CA THR A 783 -15.53 -11.94 -5.30
C THR A 783 -14.20 -11.85 -6.05
N ASP A 784 -13.68 -12.98 -6.53
CA ASP A 784 -12.41 -13.04 -7.26
C ASP A 784 -12.48 -12.21 -8.57
N PRO A 785 -11.74 -11.09 -8.66
CA PRO A 785 -11.75 -10.23 -9.84
C PRO A 785 -11.13 -10.90 -11.07
N VAL A 786 -10.19 -11.83 -10.88
CA VAL A 786 -9.53 -12.55 -11.98
C VAL A 786 -10.54 -13.47 -12.65
N GLN A 787 -11.30 -14.24 -11.86
CA GLN A 787 -12.34 -15.12 -12.39
C GLN A 787 -13.44 -14.35 -13.13
N ALA A 788 -13.89 -13.22 -12.56
CA ALA A 788 -14.88 -12.37 -13.22
C ALA A 788 -14.36 -11.80 -14.54
N LEU A 789 -13.09 -11.40 -14.57
CA LEU A 789 -12.46 -10.92 -15.80
C LEU A 789 -12.39 -12.02 -16.86
N MET A 790 -11.96 -13.24 -16.50
CA MET A 790 -11.92 -14.41 -17.40
C MET A 790 -13.28 -14.73 -18.01
N GLN A 791 -14.34 -14.71 -17.20
CA GLN A 791 -15.69 -14.95 -17.69
C GLN A 791 -16.18 -13.82 -18.59
N SER A 792 -15.90 -12.56 -18.24
CA SER A 792 -16.40 -11.40 -19.01
C SER A 792 -15.65 -11.17 -20.33
N GLN A 793 -14.39 -11.58 -20.42
CA GLN A 793 -13.52 -11.32 -21.58
C GLN A 793 -13.13 -12.58 -22.34
N ASN A 794 -13.74 -13.73 -22.03
CA ASN A 794 -13.36 -15.05 -22.58
C ASN A 794 -11.86 -15.33 -22.47
N GLY A 795 -11.25 -14.88 -21.36
CA GLY A 795 -9.82 -15.00 -21.13
C GLY A 795 -9.43 -16.35 -20.52
N THR A 796 -8.13 -16.65 -20.56
CA THR A 796 -7.56 -17.88 -20.01
C THR A 796 -6.63 -17.58 -18.84
N LEU A 797 -6.86 -18.21 -17.69
CA LEU A 797 -5.91 -18.19 -16.59
C LEU A 797 -4.72 -19.07 -16.95
N LEU A 798 -3.55 -18.47 -17.17
CA LEU A 798 -2.33 -19.21 -17.51
C LEU A 798 -1.68 -19.79 -16.27
N PHE A 799 -1.61 -19.00 -15.20
CA PHE A 799 -0.90 -19.37 -13.98
C PHE A 799 -1.34 -18.51 -12.80
N THR A 800 -1.43 -19.10 -11.61
CA THR A 800 -1.50 -18.33 -10.35
C THR A 800 -0.29 -18.68 -9.52
N GLY A 801 0.47 -17.67 -9.16
CA GLY A 801 1.77 -17.91 -8.61
C GLY A 801 2.40 -16.71 -7.94
N LYS A 802 3.56 -16.98 -7.38
CA LYS A 802 4.39 -15.99 -6.73
C LYS A 802 5.62 -15.71 -7.58
N VAL A 803 5.95 -14.45 -7.77
CA VAL A 803 7.16 -14.01 -8.46
C VAL A 803 8.38 -14.39 -7.63
N MET A 804 9.24 -15.23 -8.21
CA MET A 804 10.45 -15.78 -7.59
C MET A 804 11.74 -15.11 -8.07
N CYS A 805 11.73 -14.54 -9.28
CA CYS A 805 12.86 -13.81 -9.82
C CYS A 805 12.37 -12.82 -10.86
N VAL A 806 13.01 -11.65 -10.94
CA VAL A 806 12.83 -10.68 -12.01
C VAL A 806 14.22 -10.27 -12.50
N THR A 807 14.47 -10.42 -13.79
CA THR A 807 15.69 -9.91 -14.44
C THR A 807 15.33 -8.72 -15.33
N ARG A 808 16.20 -7.71 -15.38
CA ARG A 808 16.00 -6.51 -16.20
C ARG A 808 17.32 -6.07 -16.79
N LYS A 809 17.28 -5.65 -18.06
CA LYS A 809 18.37 -5.01 -18.78
C LYS A 809 17.78 -3.89 -19.62
N VAL A 810 18.40 -2.72 -19.58
CA VAL A 810 18.02 -1.59 -20.44
C VAL A 810 18.98 -1.54 -21.62
N GLY A 811 18.45 -1.49 -22.84
CA GLY A 811 19.22 -1.40 -24.07
C GLY A 811 18.35 -0.91 -25.23
N GLU A 812 18.94 -0.12 -26.13
CA GLU A 812 18.25 0.40 -27.33
C GLU A 812 16.95 1.18 -27.06
N GLY A 813 16.80 1.75 -25.85
CA GLY A 813 15.59 2.48 -25.45
C GLY A 813 14.48 1.61 -24.84
N PHE A 814 14.70 0.31 -24.69
CA PHE A 814 13.73 -0.65 -24.16
C PHE A 814 14.22 -1.32 -22.87
N THR A 815 13.29 -1.70 -22.01
CA THR A 815 13.55 -2.56 -20.84
C THR A 815 13.21 -3.99 -21.20
N ARG A 816 14.24 -4.83 -21.38
CA ARG A 816 14.12 -6.26 -21.64
C ARG A 816 14.36 -7.07 -20.38
N GLY A 817 13.67 -8.18 -20.22
CA GLY A 817 13.85 -9.02 -19.05
C GLY A 817 12.94 -10.22 -18.99
N SER A 818 12.91 -10.84 -17.82
CA SER A 818 12.03 -11.98 -17.57
C SER A 818 11.59 -12.08 -16.12
N VAL A 819 10.44 -12.71 -15.92
CA VAL A 819 9.84 -13.02 -14.63
C VAL A 819 9.70 -14.53 -14.49
N LEU A 820 10.14 -15.09 -13.38
CA LEU A 820 9.91 -16.49 -13.03
C LEU A 820 8.90 -16.58 -11.89
N LEU A 821 7.85 -17.37 -12.05
CA LEU A 821 6.79 -17.59 -11.06
C LEU A 821 6.73 -19.05 -10.65
N HIS A 822 6.40 -19.30 -9.38
CA HIS A 822 6.10 -20.65 -8.88
C HIS A 822 4.65 -20.73 -8.40
N HIS A 823 4.04 -21.91 -8.55
CA HIS A 823 2.64 -22.12 -8.23
C HIS A 823 2.37 -21.91 -6.73
N ILE A 824 1.25 -21.26 -6.39
CA ILE A 824 0.77 -21.17 -5.01
C ILE A 824 -0.19 -22.35 -4.80
N VAL A 825 0.15 -23.29 -3.90
CA VAL A 825 -0.72 -24.43 -3.61
C VAL A 825 -1.95 -23.92 -2.85
N GLY A 826 -3.14 -24.08 -3.42
CA GLY A 826 -4.39 -23.66 -2.81
C GLY A 826 -4.95 -24.68 -1.80
N PRO A 827 -5.89 -24.28 -0.93
CA PRO A 827 -6.40 -25.10 0.18
C PRO A 827 -7.35 -26.25 -0.22
N THR A 828 -7.61 -26.50 -1.50
CA THR A 828 -8.63 -27.47 -1.96
C THR A 828 -8.09 -28.79 -2.53
N SER A 829 -6.77 -29.00 -2.62
CA SER A 829 -6.24 -30.30 -3.04
C SER A 829 -5.93 -31.18 -1.82
N SER A 830 -6.97 -31.77 -1.23
CA SER A 830 -6.83 -32.88 -0.30
C SER A 830 -6.42 -34.15 -1.05
N THR A 831 -5.19 -34.20 -1.55
CA THR A 831 -4.58 -35.41 -2.08
C THR A 831 -3.10 -35.41 -1.71
N THR A 832 -2.76 -36.30 -0.79
CA THR A 832 -1.43 -36.90 -0.53
C THR A 832 -0.25 -36.22 -1.21
N ILE A 833 0.59 -35.59 -0.37
CA ILE A 833 1.92 -35.08 -0.69
C ILE A 833 2.80 -36.25 -1.17
N HIS A 834 2.88 -36.48 -2.47
CA HIS A 834 3.95 -37.23 -3.12
C HIS A 834 4.18 -36.70 -4.55
N ASP A 835 5.38 -36.13 -4.76
CA ASP A 835 6.15 -36.14 -6.02
C ASP A 835 5.48 -35.71 -7.35
N GLU A 836 4.75 -34.60 -7.39
CA GLU A 836 4.64 -33.87 -8.67
C GLU A 836 5.69 -32.75 -8.75
N PRO A 837 6.50 -32.68 -9.83
CA PRO A 837 7.46 -31.61 -10.00
C PRO A 837 6.71 -30.28 -10.15
N THR A 838 6.91 -29.36 -9.21
CA THR A 838 6.22 -28.06 -9.20
C THR A 838 6.52 -27.28 -10.46
N SER A 839 5.53 -27.14 -11.34
CA SER A 839 5.63 -26.32 -12.54
C SER A 839 5.86 -24.86 -12.18
N SER A 840 6.69 -24.19 -12.99
CA SER A 840 6.97 -22.76 -12.89
C SER A 840 6.58 -22.06 -14.19
N LEU A 841 6.13 -20.82 -14.11
CA LEU A 841 5.86 -20.00 -15.29
C LEU A 841 7.01 -19.03 -15.50
N TYR A 842 7.60 -19.07 -16.69
CA TYR A 842 8.62 -18.13 -17.11
C TYR A 842 8.04 -17.19 -18.16
N VAL A 843 8.10 -15.89 -17.91
CA VAL A 843 7.55 -14.85 -18.79
C VAL A 843 8.67 -13.94 -19.28
N GLU A 844 8.82 -13.77 -20.58
CA GLU A 844 9.73 -12.78 -21.17
C GLU A 844 9.00 -11.49 -21.51
N PHE A 845 9.71 -10.36 -21.39
CA PHE A 845 9.14 -9.04 -21.68
C PHE A 845 10.14 -8.09 -22.34
N GLU A 846 9.62 -7.17 -23.15
CA GLU A 846 10.31 -6.01 -23.74
C GLU A 846 9.37 -4.81 -23.75
N ASN A 847 9.41 -3.99 -22.70
CA ASN A 847 8.37 -3.00 -22.37
C ASN A 847 6.93 -3.54 -22.22
N GLU A 848 6.61 -4.72 -22.76
CA GLU A 848 5.36 -5.48 -22.60
C GLU A 848 5.66 -6.97 -22.40
N ASN A 849 4.71 -7.74 -21.85
CA ASN A 849 4.85 -9.19 -21.71
C ASN A 849 4.69 -9.89 -23.08
N LEU A 850 5.71 -10.64 -23.50
CA LEU A 850 5.81 -11.20 -24.85
C LEU A 850 5.41 -12.68 -24.92
N CYS A 851 5.90 -13.50 -24.00
CA CYS A 851 5.62 -14.93 -24.00
C CYS A 851 5.54 -15.49 -22.58
N ALA A 852 4.71 -16.52 -22.38
CA ALA A 852 4.53 -17.21 -21.12
C ALA A 852 4.76 -18.71 -21.33
N ILE A 853 5.82 -19.23 -20.72
CA ILE A 853 6.33 -20.59 -20.92
C ILE A 853 6.21 -21.37 -19.61
N LEU A 854 5.42 -22.43 -19.63
CA LEU A 854 5.33 -23.37 -18.51
C LEU A 854 6.53 -24.30 -18.52
N LYS A 855 7.36 -24.21 -17.48
CA LYS A 855 8.50 -25.08 -17.26
C LYS A 855 8.13 -26.11 -16.20
N THR A 856 8.03 -27.37 -16.60
CA THR A 856 7.77 -28.49 -15.69
C THR A 856 9.01 -29.39 -15.65
N PRO A 857 9.64 -29.60 -14.48
CA PRO A 857 10.83 -30.45 -14.39
C PRO A 857 10.63 -31.83 -15.02
N GLY A 858 11.52 -32.21 -15.94
CA GLY A 858 11.46 -33.49 -16.66
C GLY A 858 10.48 -33.55 -17.84
N LYS A 859 9.84 -32.44 -18.20
CA LYS A 859 9.03 -32.29 -19.43
C LYS A 859 9.61 -31.16 -20.29
N ASP A 860 9.25 -31.18 -21.57
CA ASP A 860 9.59 -30.07 -22.48
C ASP A 860 8.84 -28.79 -22.08
N ASP A 861 9.45 -27.65 -22.37
CA ASP A 861 8.85 -26.33 -22.15
C ASP A 861 7.59 -26.19 -23.02
N VAL A 862 6.48 -25.74 -22.41
CA VAL A 862 5.20 -25.54 -23.10
C VAL A 862 4.88 -24.06 -23.15
N VAL A 863 4.80 -23.49 -24.35
CA VAL A 863 4.32 -22.11 -24.54
C VAL A 863 2.82 -22.08 -24.27
N LEU A 864 2.40 -21.37 -23.23
CA LEU A 864 0.99 -21.22 -22.87
C LEU A 864 0.33 -20.03 -23.59
N ALA A 865 1.12 -18.97 -23.81
CA ALA A 865 0.69 -17.78 -24.53
C ALA A 865 1.91 -17.08 -25.13
N VAL A 866 1.69 -16.41 -26.26
CA VAL A 866 2.71 -15.57 -26.92
C VAL A 866 2.03 -14.43 -27.67
N CYS A 867 2.71 -13.29 -27.79
CA CYS A 867 2.23 -12.17 -28.59
C CYS A 867 1.86 -12.64 -30.02
N PRO A 868 0.80 -12.09 -30.63
CA PRO A 868 0.05 -10.89 -30.25
C PRO A 868 -1.06 -11.09 -29.19
N ASP A 869 -1.20 -12.26 -28.55
CA ASP A 869 -2.14 -12.39 -27.42
C ASP A 869 -1.67 -11.51 -26.24
N LEU A 870 -2.61 -11.00 -25.44
CA LEU A 870 -2.33 -10.08 -24.34
C LEU A 870 -2.04 -10.88 -23.08
N ILE A 871 -0.79 -10.87 -22.62
CA ILE A 871 -0.37 -11.53 -21.38
C ILE A 871 -0.39 -10.51 -20.24
N VAL A 872 -1.29 -10.67 -19.28
CA VAL A 872 -1.55 -9.66 -18.23
C VAL A 872 -1.23 -10.22 -16.85
N PHE A 873 -0.53 -9.43 -16.05
CA PHE A 873 -0.27 -9.71 -14.64
C PHE A 873 -1.27 -8.93 -13.80
N LEU A 874 -2.01 -9.64 -12.95
CA LEU A 874 -2.96 -9.07 -12.01
C LEU A 874 -2.50 -9.36 -10.60
N ASP A 875 -2.56 -8.36 -9.72
CA ASP A 875 -2.40 -8.56 -8.28
C ASP A 875 -3.47 -9.53 -7.78
N MET A 876 -3.05 -10.60 -7.09
CA MET A 876 -3.96 -11.67 -6.68
C MET A 876 -4.95 -11.22 -5.58
N ALA A 877 -4.64 -10.18 -4.81
CA ALA A 877 -5.49 -9.73 -3.71
C ALA A 877 -6.65 -8.86 -4.19
N ASN A 878 -6.43 -8.02 -5.21
CA ASN A 878 -7.42 -7.02 -5.64
C ASN A 878 -7.65 -6.97 -7.15
N GLY A 879 -6.95 -7.77 -7.95
CA GLY A 879 -7.08 -7.78 -9.41
C GLY A 879 -6.56 -6.52 -10.10
N ALA A 880 -5.76 -5.69 -9.43
CA ALA A 880 -5.16 -4.52 -10.05
C ALA A 880 -4.13 -4.96 -11.12
N PRO A 881 -4.13 -4.32 -12.30
CA PRO A 881 -3.13 -4.60 -13.32
C PRO A 881 -1.74 -4.15 -12.86
N LEU A 882 -0.71 -4.95 -13.17
CA LEU A 882 0.68 -4.68 -12.81
C LEU A 882 1.51 -4.39 -14.05
N GLY A 883 2.26 -3.28 -14.02
CA GLY A 883 3.25 -2.92 -15.02
C GLY A 883 4.58 -3.64 -14.79
N ILE A 884 5.44 -3.68 -15.81
CA ILE A 884 6.80 -4.26 -15.69
C ILE A 884 7.63 -3.56 -14.61
N SER A 885 7.39 -2.26 -14.37
CA SER A 885 8.01 -1.51 -13.27
C SER A 885 7.63 -2.06 -11.89
N ASP A 886 6.45 -2.65 -11.75
CA ASP A 886 5.92 -3.15 -10.48
C ASP A 886 6.44 -4.54 -10.13
N TYR A 887 6.92 -5.30 -11.13
CA TYR A 887 7.37 -6.67 -10.93
C TYR A 887 8.49 -6.75 -9.89
N LYS A 888 8.25 -7.50 -8.83
CA LYS A 888 9.23 -7.72 -7.77
C LYS A 888 9.02 -9.08 -7.16
N TYR A 889 10.11 -9.60 -6.62
CA TYR A 889 10.11 -10.83 -5.88
C TYR A 889 9.08 -10.81 -4.74
N GLY A 890 8.39 -11.93 -4.54
CA GLY A 890 7.37 -12.08 -3.52
C GLY A 890 5.96 -11.69 -3.94
N LEU A 891 5.78 -10.92 -5.02
CA LEU A 891 4.44 -10.58 -5.50
C LEU A 891 3.62 -11.82 -5.85
N ARG A 892 2.39 -11.88 -5.36
CA ARG A 892 1.41 -12.88 -5.77
C ARG A 892 0.57 -12.33 -6.89
N VAL A 893 0.56 -13.06 -7.99
CA VAL A 893 -0.09 -12.61 -9.21
C VAL A 893 -0.85 -13.75 -9.85
N SER A 894 -1.93 -13.37 -10.52
CA SER A 894 -2.56 -14.21 -11.52
C SER A 894 -2.11 -13.71 -12.89
N VAL A 895 -1.52 -14.61 -13.68
CA VAL A 895 -1.16 -14.34 -15.07
C VAL A 895 -2.26 -14.89 -15.94
N ILE A 896 -2.89 -14.00 -16.69
CA ILE A 896 -3.96 -14.32 -17.63
C ILE A 896 -3.51 -14.04 -19.06
N ALA A 897 -4.21 -14.64 -20.01
CA ALA A 897 -4.15 -14.26 -21.41
C ALA A 897 -5.52 -13.85 -21.94
N LEU A 898 -5.56 -12.77 -22.71
CA LEU A 898 -6.70 -12.38 -23.53
C LEU A 898 -6.31 -12.55 -25.00
N LYS A 899 -7.26 -12.96 -25.84
CA LYS A 899 -7.01 -13.14 -27.27
C LYS A 899 -6.65 -11.83 -27.95
N ALA A 900 -5.70 -11.90 -28.88
CA ALA A 900 -5.41 -10.83 -29.80
C ALA A 900 -6.62 -10.54 -30.71
N PRO A 901 -6.86 -9.27 -31.04
CA PRO A 901 -7.73 -8.90 -32.15
C PRO A 901 -7.26 -9.54 -33.46
N GLU A 902 -8.20 -9.99 -34.29
CA GLU A 902 -7.92 -10.82 -35.49
C GLU A 902 -6.88 -10.21 -36.43
N VAL A 903 -6.87 -8.88 -36.57
CA VAL A 903 -5.92 -8.14 -37.41
C VAL A 903 -4.45 -8.49 -37.12
N TRP A 904 -4.12 -8.74 -35.85
CA TRP A 904 -2.76 -9.07 -35.42
C TRP A 904 -2.38 -10.53 -35.65
N THR A 905 -3.37 -11.40 -35.82
CA THR A 905 -3.17 -12.84 -36.08
C THR A 905 -3.09 -13.18 -37.58
N THR A 906 -3.27 -12.18 -38.45
CA THR A 906 -3.03 -12.31 -39.90
C THR A 906 -1.54 -12.48 -40.20
N GLU A 907 -1.19 -12.93 -41.41
CA GLU A 907 0.22 -13.08 -41.80
C GLU A 907 1.01 -11.77 -41.67
N GLU A 908 0.44 -10.65 -42.11
CA GLU A 908 1.07 -9.32 -41.99
C GLU A 908 1.08 -8.83 -40.54
N GLY A 909 0.00 -9.06 -39.78
CA GLY A 909 -0.06 -8.78 -38.35
C GLY A 909 1.05 -9.50 -37.57
N LEU A 910 1.28 -10.79 -37.86
CA LEU A 910 2.32 -11.59 -37.22
C LEU A 910 3.74 -11.17 -37.62
N LYS A 911 3.94 -10.69 -38.85
CA LYS A 911 5.23 -10.11 -39.28
C LYS A 911 5.56 -8.83 -38.49
N MET A 912 4.54 -8.03 -38.14
CA MET A 912 4.70 -6.75 -37.46
C MET A 912 4.71 -6.84 -35.92
N GLY A 913 3.86 -7.69 -35.34
CA GLY A 913 3.58 -7.74 -33.90
C GLY A 913 3.53 -9.14 -33.31
N GLY A 914 3.89 -10.17 -34.08
CA GLY A 914 4.01 -11.55 -33.61
C GLY A 914 5.39 -11.86 -32.98
N PRO A 915 5.62 -13.12 -32.57
CA PRO A 915 6.79 -13.50 -31.78
C PRO A 915 8.13 -13.16 -32.45
N ARG A 916 8.21 -13.42 -33.76
CA ARG A 916 9.43 -13.19 -34.56
C ARG A 916 9.76 -11.70 -34.73
N ALA A 917 8.77 -10.81 -34.64
CA ALA A 917 9.01 -9.37 -34.66
C ALA A 917 9.81 -8.90 -33.44
N PHE A 918 9.74 -9.65 -32.34
CA PHE A 918 10.49 -9.43 -31.09
C PHE A 918 11.72 -10.32 -30.96
N ASN A 919 12.17 -10.94 -32.06
CA ASN A 919 13.29 -11.89 -32.08
C ASN A 919 13.09 -13.14 -31.21
N LEU A 920 11.85 -13.55 -30.96
CA LEU A 920 11.55 -14.83 -30.33
C LEU A 920 11.63 -15.96 -31.37
N ASP A 921 12.40 -17.00 -31.05
CA ASP A 921 12.56 -18.20 -31.90
C ASP A 921 11.39 -19.19 -31.67
N MET A 922 10.17 -18.75 -32.00
CA MET A 922 8.94 -19.55 -31.91
C MET A 922 7.86 -19.08 -32.88
N ASP A 923 6.90 -19.97 -33.16
CA ASP A 923 5.72 -19.66 -33.94
C ASP A 923 4.58 -19.16 -33.05
N TYR A 924 3.66 -18.37 -33.62
CA TYR A 924 2.46 -17.97 -32.91
C TYR A 924 1.54 -19.18 -32.71
N VAL A 925 1.15 -19.38 -31.45
CA VAL A 925 0.13 -20.36 -31.05
C VAL A 925 -0.91 -19.60 -30.23
N GLY A 926 -2.11 -19.45 -30.80
CA GLY A 926 -3.19 -18.72 -30.16
C GLY A 926 -3.66 -19.38 -28.86
N VAL A 927 -3.96 -18.57 -27.86
CA VAL A 927 -4.46 -19.01 -26.56
C VAL A 927 -5.88 -19.58 -26.71
N CYS A 928 -6.09 -20.82 -26.22
CA CYS A 928 -7.36 -21.57 -26.28
C CYS A 928 -7.96 -21.72 -27.69
N ALA A 929 -7.63 -22.82 -28.39
CA ALA A 929 -8.07 -23.11 -29.75
C ALA A 929 -9.61 -23.19 -29.95
N GLU A 930 -10.42 -23.25 -28.88
CA GLU A 930 -11.87 -23.44 -28.93
C GLU A 930 -12.70 -22.14 -28.87
N SER A 931 -12.12 -20.99 -28.50
CA SER A 931 -12.84 -19.70 -28.47
C SER A 931 -12.43 -18.78 -29.62
N THR A 932 -13.38 -18.07 -30.22
CA THR A 932 -13.11 -17.03 -31.24
C THR A 932 -12.96 -15.67 -30.57
N TYR A 933 -12.14 -14.78 -31.16
CA TYR A 933 -12.14 -13.38 -30.75
C TYR A 933 -13.53 -12.79 -31.00
N GLU A 934 -14.06 -12.05 -30.02
CA GLU A 934 -15.29 -11.29 -30.17
C GLU A 934 -14.95 -9.81 -30.07
N ALA A 935 -15.40 -9.01 -31.04
CA ALA A 935 -15.20 -7.57 -30.97
C ALA A 935 -15.91 -7.00 -29.73
N PRO A 936 -15.28 -6.07 -28.99
CA PRO A 936 -15.88 -5.51 -27.80
C PRO A 936 -17.15 -4.74 -28.15
N LYS A 937 -18.20 -4.93 -27.34
CA LYS A 937 -19.46 -4.20 -27.48
C LYS A 937 -19.25 -2.74 -27.11
N SER A 938 -19.88 -1.84 -27.84
CA SER A 938 -19.86 -0.42 -27.50
C SER A 938 -20.72 -0.11 -26.27
N VAL A 939 -20.40 0.94 -25.51
CA VAL A 939 -21.28 1.41 -24.41
C VAL A 939 -22.67 1.81 -24.91
N TRP A 940 -22.78 2.24 -26.17
CA TRP A 940 -24.06 2.54 -26.83
C TRP A 940 -24.88 1.28 -27.11
N GLU A 941 -24.27 0.17 -27.52
CA GLU A 941 -24.99 -1.11 -27.64
C GLU A 941 -25.48 -1.63 -26.28
N LEU A 942 -24.67 -1.42 -25.23
CA LEU A 942 -24.98 -1.92 -23.89
C LEU A 942 -26.04 -1.06 -23.18
N PHE A 943 -26.05 0.26 -23.39
CA PHE A 943 -26.83 1.20 -22.59
C PHE A 943 -27.54 2.32 -23.38
N GLY A 944 -27.33 2.43 -24.69
CA GLY A 944 -27.85 3.54 -25.51
C GLY A 944 -29.34 3.44 -25.87
N ASN A 945 -30.00 2.31 -25.61
CA ASN A 945 -31.43 2.09 -25.93
C ASN A 945 -32.38 2.34 -24.74
N ASP A 946 -31.87 2.70 -23.57
CA ASP A 946 -32.70 3.06 -22.43
C ASP A 946 -33.11 4.53 -22.57
N GLU A 947 -34.34 4.78 -23.05
CA GLU A 947 -34.98 6.09 -22.91
C GLU A 947 -34.86 6.52 -21.44
N VAL A 948 -34.15 7.63 -21.22
CA VAL A 948 -33.99 8.30 -19.92
C VAL A 948 -35.30 8.26 -19.14
N LYS A 949 -35.32 7.53 -18.01
CA LYS A 949 -36.39 7.60 -17.02
C LYS A 949 -35.93 8.27 -15.75
#